data_AF-A0A2K5QJY3-F1
#
_entry.id   AF-A0A2K5QJY3-F1
#
_cell.length_a   1.000
_cell.length_b   1.000
_cell.length_c   1.000
_cell.angle_alpha   90.00
_cell.angle_beta   90.00
_cell.angle_gamma   90.00
#
_symmetry.space_group_name_H-M   'P 1'
#
loop_
_entity.id
_entity.type
_entity.pdbx_description
1 polymer ?
#
loop_
_entity_poly.entity_id
_entity_poly.type
_entity_poly.pdbx_seq_one_letter_code
_entity_poly.pdbx_strand_id
1 'polypeptide(L)'
;MDRGTLPLAVVLLLASCSLSLANLEETVHCDLQPLDPERGEVTYTTSQVLEGCVAQVPNAILEVHVLFLEFPRDLSQLELTLQASKQNGTQPREVFLVLSVNSNVFLQLQALEIPLHLAYNPKLVTFQGPPGINTTELPSLPTMTQILDWAAARSPVTSAAKLNDPQSILLRVGQAQRSLFFCLPEASQDMGRRLEWRPRTHLVHGCRLEGVAGYKEAYILRVLPSHSSGPRTVTVKVELSCASGDPDAILILQGPPYVSWLIDANHNMQIWTTGEYSFKIFPEKNIRGFDLPDTPQGLLKEARLLNASVVAAFVELPLARIVSLRAPSCGGRLQTSPAPIQTTPPKDTCSPELLMTLIQTTCADDIMTLVLKKQLVAALRCTITGLTLGDSSCQAKDSGDQFVLRSAYSSCGMVVTANMISNEVVVNILSSPSPQRKKVYCLNMDSLSFQLGLYLSSRFLQASSTIELGQQGFVQVKMSPPIPELLLELDSCHLDLGPEGGTMELIQGRVAKSSCVNLLSPSPEGDPRFSFLFHVYTAPIPKAGTLRCTVALRPKTGSQEFRSTVFTRLNISPDLSGCTSKGLLLPAVLGITFGAFLIGALLTAALWYIYSHTRPPRKQEPVVAVAAPASSESSSTNHSIGSTQSTPCSTSSMA
;
A
#
# COMPACT_ATOMS: atom_id res chain seq x y z
N MET A 1 -51.93 17.10 -45.46
CA MET A 1 -52.78 15.89 -45.43
C MET A 1 -52.21 15.03 -46.56
N ASP A 2 -51.54 13.91 -46.33
CA ASP A 2 -51.79 12.88 -45.33
C ASP A 2 -50.57 12.46 -44.52
N ARG A 3 -50.87 12.19 -43.24
CA ARG A 3 -50.04 11.62 -42.21
C ARG A 3 -50.22 10.11 -42.22
N GLY A 4 -49.15 9.39 -41.90
CA GLY A 4 -49.25 8.13 -41.14
C GLY A 4 -48.80 6.90 -41.90
N THR A 5 -47.52 6.53 -41.72
CA THR A 5 -47.01 5.13 -41.70
C THR A 5 -45.48 5.07 -41.47
N LEU A 6 -44.91 6.05 -40.78
CA LEU A 6 -43.48 6.05 -40.40
C LEU A 6 -43.28 6.36 -38.90
N PRO A 7 -43.82 5.54 -37.97
CA PRO A 7 -43.18 5.48 -36.66
C PRO A 7 -42.97 4.06 -36.11
N LEU A 8 -43.38 2.98 -36.78
CA LEU A 8 -43.23 1.64 -36.20
C LEU A 8 -41.86 1.02 -36.46
N ALA A 9 -41.31 1.16 -37.68
CA ALA A 9 -40.03 0.54 -38.03
C ALA A 9 -38.82 1.18 -37.31
N VAL A 10 -38.85 2.49 -37.10
CA VAL A 10 -37.78 3.21 -36.39
C VAL A 10 -37.86 2.95 -34.88
N VAL A 11 -39.05 2.82 -34.31
CA VAL A 11 -39.22 2.45 -32.89
C VAL A 11 -38.86 0.98 -32.66
N LEU A 12 -39.14 0.06 -33.58
CA LEU A 12 -38.71 -1.34 -33.49
C LEU A 12 -37.20 -1.51 -33.63
N LEU A 13 -36.52 -0.69 -34.46
CA LEU A 13 -35.06 -0.67 -34.57
C LEU A 13 -34.38 -0.04 -33.35
N LEU A 14 -35.01 0.96 -32.71
CA LEU A 14 -34.52 1.53 -31.46
C LEU A 14 -34.81 0.63 -30.25
N ALA A 15 -35.92 -0.13 -30.27
CA ALA A 15 -36.27 -1.11 -29.24
C ALA A 15 -35.40 -2.38 -29.33
N SER A 16 -35.06 -2.84 -30.54
CA SER A 16 -34.13 -3.98 -30.72
C SER A 16 -32.67 -3.62 -30.41
N CYS A 17 -32.27 -2.35 -30.61
CA CYS A 17 -30.98 -1.83 -30.13
C CYS A 17 -30.93 -1.59 -28.61
N SER A 18 -32.07 -1.47 -27.91
CA SER A 18 -32.09 -1.30 -26.45
C SER A 18 -32.28 -2.61 -25.68
N LEU A 19 -32.69 -3.70 -26.36
CA LEU A 19 -32.77 -5.05 -25.78
C LEU A 19 -31.48 -5.88 -25.96
N SER A 20 -30.49 -5.37 -26.69
CA SER A 20 -29.19 -6.04 -26.92
C SER A 20 -28.04 -5.51 -26.05
N LEU A 21 -28.27 -4.50 -25.20
CA LEU A 21 -27.23 -3.90 -24.34
C LEU A 21 -27.28 -4.32 -22.86
N ALA A 22 -28.21 -5.21 -22.48
CA ALA A 22 -28.40 -5.63 -21.08
C ALA A 22 -27.80 -6.99 -20.72
N ASN A 23 -27.10 -7.65 -21.65
CA ASN A 23 -26.37 -8.91 -21.38
C ASN A 23 -25.01 -8.89 -22.08
N LEU A 24 -24.23 -7.82 -21.90
CA LEU A 24 -22.78 -7.99 -22.01
C LEU A 24 -22.38 -8.63 -20.68
N GLU A 25 -22.32 -9.97 -20.64
CA GLU A 25 -21.65 -10.68 -19.55
C GLU A 25 -20.33 -9.95 -19.28
N GLU A 26 -20.13 -9.52 -18.03
CA GLU A 26 -18.90 -8.85 -17.63
C GLU A 26 -17.74 -9.73 -18.08
N THR A 27 -16.84 -9.15 -18.88
CA THR A 27 -15.71 -9.90 -19.42
C THR A 27 -14.93 -10.47 -18.25
N VAL A 28 -14.75 -11.79 -18.19
CA VAL A 28 -14.00 -12.41 -17.09
C VAL A 28 -12.52 -12.06 -17.28
N HIS A 29 -11.93 -11.38 -16.31
CA HIS A 29 -10.53 -10.92 -16.39
C HIS A 29 -9.56 -11.95 -15.82
N CYS A 30 -10.01 -12.69 -14.80
CA CYS A 30 -9.31 -13.86 -14.25
C CYS A 30 -10.29 -14.72 -13.45
N ASP A 31 -9.96 -16.02 -13.32
CA ASP A 31 -10.66 -16.94 -12.43
C ASP A 31 -10.05 -16.85 -11.03
N LEU A 32 -10.87 -16.46 -10.06
CA LEU A 32 -10.47 -16.38 -8.65
C LEU A 32 -10.30 -17.78 -8.07
N GLN A 33 -9.09 -18.10 -7.63
CA GLN A 33 -8.75 -19.38 -7.00
C GLN A 33 -8.51 -19.19 -5.49
N PRO A 34 -8.88 -20.16 -4.63
CA PRO A 34 -8.53 -20.12 -3.22
C PRO A 34 -7.01 -20.07 -3.04
N LEU A 35 -6.52 -19.16 -2.19
CA LEU A 35 -5.11 -19.05 -1.85
C LEU A 35 -4.76 -19.91 -0.63
N ASP A 36 -3.54 -20.45 -0.66
CA ASP A 36 -2.93 -21.09 0.49
C ASP A 36 -2.72 -20.03 1.61
N PRO A 37 -3.13 -20.28 2.87
CA PRO A 37 -2.90 -19.37 3.99
C PRO A 37 -1.43 -18.98 4.19
N GLU A 38 -0.47 -19.80 3.74
CA GLU A 38 0.96 -19.45 3.73
C GLU A 38 1.32 -18.33 2.74
N ARG A 39 0.42 -17.95 1.82
CA ARG A 39 0.65 -16.87 0.83
C ARG A 39 -0.04 -15.56 1.18
N GLY A 40 -1.09 -15.61 1.99
CA GLY A 40 -1.85 -14.42 2.38
C GLY A 40 -2.96 -14.76 3.36
N GLU A 41 -3.02 -14.01 4.45
CA GLU A 41 -4.00 -14.16 5.51
C GLU A 41 -4.77 -12.84 5.67
N VAL A 42 -6.11 -12.93 5.73
CA VAL A 42 -6.96 -11.80 6.07
C VAL A 42 -7.77 -12.15 7.31
N THR A 43 -7.60 -11.35 8.35
CA THR A 43 -8.44 -11.41 9.56
C THR A 43 -9.20 -10.11 9.71
N TYR A 44 -10.37 -10.15 10.33
CA TYR A 44 -11.12 -8.93 10.60
C TYR A 44 -12.00 -9.06 11.83
N THR A 45 -12.42 -7.91 12.34
CA THR A 45 -13.39 -7.79 13.42
C THR A 45 -14.63 -7.07 12.90
N THR A 46 -15.80 -7.60 13.22
CA THR A 46 -17.09 -7.03 12.80
C THR A 46 -18.07 -7.00 13.97
N SER A 47 -19.03 -6.10 13.88
CA SER A 47 -20.23 -6.05 14.74
C SER A 47 -21.46 -6.64 14.04
N GLN A 48 -21.35 -7.02 12.77
CA GLN A 48 -22.43 -7.64 12.02
C GLN A 48 -22.54 -9.13 12.38
N VAL A 49 -23.76 -9.61 12.56
CA VAL A 49 -24.05 -10.99 12.97
C VAL A 49 -25.04 -11.63 11.99
N LEU A 50 -25.17 -12.96 11.99
CA LEU A 50 -26.11 -13.64 11.09
C LEU A 50 -27.55 -13.27 11.41
N GLU A 51 -27.91 -13.38 12.68
CA GLU A 51 -29.18 -12.92 13.24
C GLU A 51 -28.88 -12.25 14.58
N GLY A 52 -29.51 -11.11 14.87
CA GLY A 52 -29.27 -10.47 16.16
C GLY A 52 -30.23 -9.34 16.48
N CYS A 53 -30.19 -8.92 17.74
CA CYS A 53 -30.96 -7.79 18.22
C CYS A 53 -30.26 -7.14 19.41
N VAL A 54 -30.45 -5.83 19.53
CA VAL A 54 -30.02 -5.05 20.70
C VAL A 54 -31.23 -4.31 21.21
N ALA A 55 -31.52 -4.47 22.50
CA ALA A 55 -32.60 -3.82 23.19
C ALA A 55 -32.10 -3.03 24.40
N GLN A 56 -32.82 -1.97 24.73
CA GLN A 56 -32.59 -1.19 25.94
C GLN A 56 -33.63 -1.57 26.98
N VAL A 57 -33.14 -2.02 28.14
CA VAL A 57 -33.98 -2.31 29.30
C VAL A 57 -33.66 -1.28 30.38
N PRO A 58 -34.42 -0.17 30.47
CA PRO A 58 -34.21 0.82 31.51
C PRO A 58 -34.46 0.19 32.88
N ASN A 59 -33.61 0.51 33.86
CA ASN A 59 -33.72 0.07 35.26
C ASN A 59 -33.65 -1.45 35.51
N ALA A 60 -33.14 -2.24 34.56
CA ALA A 60 -32.89 -3.67 34.80
C ALA A 60 -31.75 -3.87 35.81
N ILE A 61 -32.02 -4.66 36.86
CA ILE A 61 -31.03 -5.13 37.84
C ILE A 61 -30.19 -6.27 37.23
N LEU A 62 -30.82 -7.07 36.36
CA LEU A 62 -30.24 -8.22 35.66
C LEU A 62 -30.30 -8.03 34.14
N GLU A 63 -29.15 -7.98 33.47
CA GLU A 63 -29.04 -7.90 32.01
C GLU A 63 -28.92 -9.29 31.39
N VAL A 64 -29.84 -9.66 30.50
CA VAL A 64 -29.81 -10.97 29.83
C VAL A 64 -29.19 -10.84 28.44
N HIS A 65 -28.20 -11.69 28.15
CA HIS A 65 -27.55 -11.79 26.84
C HIS A 65 -27.60 -13.23 26.34
N VAL A 66 -27.89 -13.43 25.05
CA VAL A 66 -28.01 -14.77 24.46
C VAL A 66 -27.08 -14.89 23.26
N LEU A 67 -26.22 -15.91 23.27
CA LEU A 67 -25.29 -16.20 22.18
C LEU A 67 -25.59 -17.59 21.61
N PHE A 68 -25.89 -17.63 20.31
CA PHE A 68 -26.05 -18.85 19.53
C PHE A 68 -24.80 -19.03 18.66
N LEU A 69 -24.00 -20.05 18.96
CA LEU A 69 -22.72 -20.27 18.31
C LEU A 69 -22.76 -21.57 17.50
N GLU A 70 -22.47 -21.45 16.21
CA GLU A 70 -22.38 -22.58 15.30
C GLU A 70 -20.91 -22.76 14.91
N PHE A 71 -20.38 -23.98 15.10
CA PHE A 71 -19.05 -24.35 14.63
C PHE A 71 -19.14 -25.53 13.66
N PRO A 72 -18.29 -25.55 12.62
CA PRO A 72 -18.27 -26.62 11.64
C PRO A 72 -17.49 -27.86 12.10
N ARG A 73 -16.63 -27.73 13.12
CA ARG A 73 -15.75 -28.79 13.63
C ARG A 73 -16.33 -29.43 14.88
N ASP A 74 -16.02 -30.71 15.09
CA ASP A 74 -16.44 -31.45 16.28
C ASP A 74 -15.89 -30.88 17.59
N LEU A 75 -14.73 -30.19 17.52
CA LEU A 75 -14.09 -29.56 18.66
C LEU A 75 -13.49 -28.20 18.28
N SER A 76 -13.93 -27.14 18.98
CA SER A 76 -13.54 -25.76 18.71
C SER A 76 -13.05 -25.02 19.97
N GLN A 77 -12.24 -23.96 19.83
CA GLN A 77 -11.70 -23.18 20.96
C GLN A 77 -12.15 -21.72 20.90
N LEU A 78 -12.97 -21.25 21.85
CA LEU A 78 -13.54 -19.90 21.83
C LEU A 78 -12.97 -19.02 22.93
N GLU A 79 -12.54 -17.81 22.57
CA GLU A 79 -12.26 -16.73 23.52
C GLU A 79 -13.50 -15.84 23.69
N LEU A 80 -14.01 -15.73 24.91
CA LEU A 80 -15.17 -14.88 25.22
C LEU A 80 -14.81 -13.88 26.32
N THR A 81 -14.82 -12.59 25.97
CA THR A 81 -14.50 -11.50 26.90
C THR A 81 -15.74 -10.65 27.15
N LEU A 82 -16.10 -10.50 28.43
CA LEU A 82 -17.13 -9.56 28.87
C LEU A 82 -16.45 -8.30 29.41
N GLN A 83 -16.85 -7.14 28.88
CA GLN A 83 -16.33 -5.85 29.28
C GLN A 83 -17.44 -4.97 29.85
N ALA A 84 -17.26 -4.50 31.09
CA ALA A 84 -18.16 -3.53 31.71
C ALA A 84 -18.05 -2.15 31.03
N SER A 85 -19.18 -1.47 30.85
CA SER A 85 -19.20 -0.09 30.37
C SER A 85 -18.60 0.87 31.41
N LYS A 86 -17.71 1.77 30.99
CA LYS A 86 -17.10 2.82 31.83
C LYS A 86 -18.09 3.96 32.13
N GLN A 87 -19.24 3.67 32.72
CA GLN A 87 -20.11 4.72 33.25
C GLN A 87 -19.73 5.03 34.70
N ASN A 88 -19.35 6.29 34.93
CA ASN A 88 -19.09 6.80 36.26
C ASN A 88 -20.39 6.76 37.08
N GLY A 89 -20.44 5.90 38.10
CA GLY A 89 -21.40 6.02 39.20
C GLY A 89 -22.60 5.07 39.22
N THR A 90 -22.72 4.08 38.33
CA THR A 90 -23.78 3.06 38.39
C THR A 90 -23.26 1.76 39.02
N GLN A 91 -24.01 1.23 39.99
CA GLN A 91 -23.77 -0.08 40.63
C GLN A 91 -23.56 -1.18 39.57
N PRO A 92 -22.67 -2.18 39.81
CA PRO A 92 -22.46 -3.28 38.88
C PRO A 92 -23.76 -4.06 38.72
N ARG A 93 -24.30 -4.09 37.49
CA ARG A 93 -25.49 -4.88 37.14
C ARG A 93 -25.11 -6.36 37.06
N GLU A 94 -26.00 -7.21 37.55
CA GLU A 94 -25.86 -8.66 37.34
C GLU A 94 -26.08 -8.99 35.87
N VAL A 95 -25.29 -9.91 35.35
CA VAL A 95 -25.33 -10.32 33.95
C VAL A 95 -25.72 -11.79 33.88
N PHE A 96 -26.77 -12.10 33.13
CA PHE A 96 -27.19 -13.47 32.84
C PHE A 96 -26.87 -13.79 31.37
N LEU A 97 -25.85 -14.61 31.16
CA LEU A 97 -25.39 -15.00 29.83
C LEU A 97 -25.88 -16.42 29.50
N VAL A 98 -26.60 -16.55 28.40
CA VAL A 98 -27.05 -17.83 27.84
C VAL A 98 -26.17 -18.18 26.64
N LEU A 99 -25.51 -19.32 26.70
CA LEU A 99 -24.61 -19.81 25.66
C LEU A 99 -25.15 -21.12 25.07
N SER A 100 -25.62 -21.06 23.83
CA SER A 100 -26.08 -22.20 23.05
C SER A 100 -25.06 -22.54 21.98
N VAL A 101 -24.60 -23.79 21.95
CA VAL A 101 -23.58 -24.28 21.00
C VAL A 101 -24.05 -25.55 20.30
N ASN A 102 -23.66 -25.73 19.03
CA ASN A 102 -24.03 -26.91 18.24
C ASN A 102 -23.05 -28.09 18.35
N SER A 103 -21.86 -27.87 18.90
CA SER A 103 -20.73 -28.81 18.94
C SER A 103 -19.87 -28.58 20.19
N ASN A 104 -18.87 -29.44 20.42
CA ASN A 104 -18.04 -29.31 21.61
C ASN A 104 -17.10 -28.10 21.50
N VAL A 105 -17.08 -27.27 22.54
CA VAL A 105 -16.26 -26.06 22.60
C VAL A 105 -15.44 -25.99 23.88
N PHE A 106 -14.16 -25.69 23.73
CA PHE A 106 -13.29 -25.25 24.81
C PHE A 106 -13.42 -23.73 24.95
N LEU A 107 -13.97 -23.27 26.07
CA LEU A 107 -14.24 -21.86 26.34
C LEU A 107 -13.19 -21.26 27.27
N GLN A 108 -12.54 -20.20 26.78
CA GLN A 108 -11.73 -19.29 27.58
C GLN A 108 -12.57 -18.05 27.89
N LEU A 109 -13.15 -18.03 29.10
CA LEU A 109 -14.03 -16.96 29.56
C LEU A 109 -13.24 -15.93 30.38
N GLN A 110 -13.32 -14.66 30.00
CA GLN A 110 -12.77 -13.54 30.74
C GLN A 110 -13.87 -12.55 31.12
N ALA A 111 -14.21 -12.50 32.42
CA ALA A 111 -15.18 -11.57 32.98
C ALA A 111 -14.59 -10.93 34.25
N LEU A 112 -13.94 -9.77 34.10
CA LEU A 112 -13.35 -9.04 35.22
C LEU A 112 -14.38 -8.07 35.81
N GLU A 113 -14.57 -8.10 37.13
CA GLU A 113 -15.43 -7.17 37.89
C GLU A 113 -16.93 -7.18 37.48
N ILE A 114 -17.42 -8.29 36.90
CA ILE A 114 -18.82 -8.46 36.49
C ILE A 114 -19.46 -9.61 37.29
N PRO A 115 -20.56 -9.38 38.02
CA PRO A 115 -21.33 -10.45 38.63
C PRO A 115 -22.07 -11.23 37.53
N LEU A 116 -21.48 -12.34 37.09
CA LEU A 116 -21.93 -13.14 35.96
C LEU A 116 -22.66 -14.41 36.43
N HIS A 117 -23.76 -14.72 35.76
CA HIS A 117 -24.46 -15.99 35.82
C HIS A 117 -24.48 -16.60 34.42
N LEU A 118 -23.96 -17.82 34.27
CA LEU A 118 -23.81 -18.47 32.97
C LEU A 118 -24.76 -19.67 32.82
N ALA A 119 -25.55 -19.70 31.76
CA ALA A 119 -26.38 -20.83 31.38
C ALA A 119 -25.85 -21.51 30.11
N TYR A 120 -25.53 -22.79 30.19
CA TYR A 120 -24.95 -23.55 29.07
C TYR A 120 -25.20 -25.06 29.22
N ASN A 121 -24.91 -25.83 28.16
CA ASN A 121 -24.94 -27.29 28.21
C ASN A 121 -23.57 -27.86 28.66
N PRO A 122 -23.46 -28.49 29.85
CA PRO A 122 -22.19 -28.96 30.39
C PRO A 122 -21.57 -30.14 29.61
N LYS A 123 -22.33 -30.78 28.71
CA LYS A 123 -21.80 -31.83 27.84
C LYS A 123 -21.05 -31.30 26.62
N LEU A 124 -21.32 -30.05 26.23
CA LEU A 124 -20.76 -29.44 25.03
C LEU A 124 -19.70 -28.37 25.37
N VAL A 125 -19.80 -27.68 26.50
CA VAL A 125 -18.88 -26.60 26.86
C VAL A 125 -17.91 -27.07 27.95
N THR A 126 -16.61 -26.97 27.66
CA THR A 126 -15.53 -27.26 28.62
C THR A 126 -14.73 -25.99 28.89
N PHE A 127 -14.42 -25.67 30.15
CA PHE A 127 -13.70 -24.45 30.51
C PHE A 127 -12.19 -24.70 30.60
N GLN A 128 -11.40 -23.72 30.14
CA GLN A 128 -9.97 -23.67 30.40
C GLN A 128 -9.72 -23.07 31.79
N GLY A 129 -9.88 -23.90 32.83
CA GLY A 129 -9.78 -23.52 34.24
C GLY A 129 -11.14 -23.61 34.97
N PRO A 130 -11.16 -23.62 36.32
CA PRO A 130 -12.41 -23.67 37.07
C PRO A 130 -13.21 -22.38 36.84
N PRO A 131 -14.51 -22.46 36.52
CA PRO A 131 -15.29 -21.30 36.11
C PRO A 131 -15.44 -20.24 37.20
N GLY A 132 -15.32 -20.59 38.50
CA GLY A 132 -15.37 -19.63 39.62
C GLY A 132 -16.63 -18.75 39.67
N ILE A 133 -17.66 -19.08 38.87
CA ILE A 133 -18.81 -18.25 38.49
C ILE A 133 -20.08 -19.07 38.68
N ASN A 134 -21.22 -18.41 38.95
CA ASN A 134 -22.51 -19.06 39.11
C ASN A 134 -23.00 -19.66 37.78
N THR A 135 -23.27 -20.97 37.74
CA THR A 135 -23.69 -21.67 36.51
C THR A 135 -25.08 -22.30 36.63
N THR A 136 -25.83 -22.34 35.53
CA THR A 136 -27.10 -23.08 35.41
C THR A 136 -27.07 -23.98 34.17
N GLU A 137 -27.64 -25.18 34.25
CA GLU A 137 -27.78 -26.04 33.08
C GLU A 137 -28.85 -25.49 32.14
N LEU A 138 -28.49 -25.36 30.85
CA LEU A 138 -29.42 -24.95 29.80
C LEU A 138 -30.26 -26.16 29.37
N PRO A 139 -31.61 -26.09 29.42
CA PRO A 139 -32.46 -27.17 28.93
C PRO A 139 -32.25 -27.42 27.44
N SER A 140 -32.41 -28.67 27.01
CA SER A 140 -32.34 -29.05 25.60
C SER A 140 -33.57 -28.53 24.84
N LEU A 141 -33.47 -27.32 24.31
CA LEU A 141 -34.53 -26.67 23.54
C LEU A 141 -34.17 -26.68 22.04
N PRO A 142 -35.07 -27.14 21.15
CA PRO A 142 -34.77 -27.30 19.73
C PRO A 142 -34.68 -25.99 18.93
N THR A 143 -35.36 -24.90 19.36
CA THR A 143 -35.44 -23.67 18.57
C THR A 143 -34.85 -22.46 19.28
N MET A 144 -34.27 -21.55 18.49
CA MET A 144 -33.78 -20.25 18.94
C MET A 144 -34.85 -19.44 19.69
N THR A 145 -36.10 -19.46 19.20
CA THR A 145 -37.24 -18.79 19.85
C THR A 145 -37.51 -19.31 21.25
N GLN A 146 -37.52 -20.63 21.46
CA GLN A 146 -37.75 -21.22 22.78
C GLN A 146 -36.65 -20.87 23.77
N ILE A 147 -35.39 -20.80 23.31
CA ILE A 147 -34.26 -20.37 24.15
C ILE A 147 -34.39 -18.90 24.54
N LEU A 148 -34.81 -18.04 23.60
CA LEU A 148 -35.07 -16.62 23.89
C LEU A 148 -36.23 -16.44 24.87
N ASP A 149 -37.33 -17.18 24.71
CA ASP A 149 -38.47 -17.15 25.62
C ASP A 149 -38.08 -17.63 27.03
N TRP A 150 -37.30 -18.70 27.12
CA TRP A 150 -36.76 -19.22 28.38
C TRP A 150 -35.84 -18.20 29.06
N ALA A 151 -35.00 -17.50 28.30
CA ALA A 151 -34.13 -16.45 28.83
C ALA A 151 -34.93 -15.23 29.29
N ALA A 152 -35.95 -14.82 28.51
CA ALA A 152 -36.84 -13.72 28.79
C ALA A 152 -37.68 -13.94 30.07
N ALA A 153 -37.98 -15.19 30.42
CA ALA A 153 -38.67 -15.55 31.67
C ALA A 153 -37.90 -15.15 32.94
N ARG A 154 -36.58 -14.94 32.85
CA ARG A 154 -35.74 -14.49 33.99
C ARG A 154 -35.66 -12.96 34.06
N SER A 155 -35.40 -12.32 32.93
CA SER A 155 -35.34 -10.86 32.78
C SER A 155 -35.36 -10.51 31.28
N PRO A 156 -35.80 -9.31 30.87
CA PRO A 156 -35.84 -8.94 29.46
C PRO A 156 -34.47 -9.07 28.77
N VAL A 157 -34.47 -9.68 27.57
CA VAL A 157 -33.27 -9.89 26.76
C VAL A 157 -32.75 -8.54 26.24
N THR A 158 -31.51 -8.21 26.60
CA THR A 158 -30.84 -6.96 26.20
C THR A 158 -30.08 -7.11 24.89
N SER A 159 -29.55 -8.30 24.59
CA SER A 159 -29.02 -8.60 23.27
C SER A 159 -29.03 -10.09 22.96
N ALA A 160 -29.32 -10.43 21.72
CA ALA A 160 -29.14 -11.77 21.19
C ALA A 160 -28.29 -11.72 19.91
N ALA A 161 -27.41 -12.70 19.72
CA ALA A 161 -26.63 -12.82 18.50
C ALA A 161 -26.39 -14.28 18.11
N LYS A 162 -26.54 -14.55 16.81
CA LYS A 162 -26.17 -15.80 16.16
C LYS A 162 -24.89 -15.60 15.37
N LEU A 163 -23.86 -16.38 15.69
CA LEU A 163 -22.51 -16.29 15.14
C LEU A 163 -22.08 -17.61 14.53
N ASN A 164 -21.38 -17.54 13.40
CA ASN A 164 -20.83 -18.71 12.71
C ASN A 164 -19.31 -18.72 12.81
N ASP A 165 -18.77 -19.84 13.28
CA ASP A 165 -17.36 -20.12 13.58
C ASP A 165 -16.56 -18.96 14.22
N PRO A 166 -17.02 -18.42 15.38
CA PRO A 166 -16.33 -17.33 16.05
C PRO A 166 -15.00 -17.82 16.66
N GLN A 167 -13.91 -17.09 16.40
CA GLN A 167 -12.62 -17.24 17.08
C GLN A 167 -12.62 -16.54 18.44
N SER A 168 -13.08 -15.29 18.47
CA SER A 168 -13.14 -14.47 19.68
C SER A 168 -14.38 -13.58 19.67
N ILE A 169 -14.99 -13.38 20.84
CA ILE A 169 -16.18 -12.54 21.03
C ILE A 169 -15.90 -11.54 22.16
N LEU A 170 -16.14 -10.26 21.90
CA LEU A 170 -16.15 -9.19 22.88
C LEU A 170 -17.58 -8.67 23.07
N LEU A 171 -18.14 -8.91 24.25
CA LEU A 171 -19.47 -8.44 24.63
C LEU A 171 -19.34 -7.28 25.63
N ARG A 172 -19.90 -6.12 25.30
CA ARG A 172 -19.90 -4.94 26.16
C ARG A 172 -21.23 -4.81 26.90
N VAL A 173 -21.21 -4.96 28.22
CA VAL A 173 -22.40 -4.92 29.08
C VAL A 173 -22.67 -3.50 29.59
N GLY A 174 -23.94 -3.14 29.83
CA GLY A 174 -24.35 -1.79 30.24
C GLY A 174 -25.27 -1.05 29.25
N GLN A 175 -25.60 0.21 29.50
CA GLN A 175 -26.71 0.88 28.81
C GLN A 175 -26.45 1.17 27.31
N ALA A 176 -27.42 0.80 26.46
CA ALA A 176 -27.38 1.06 25.00
C ALA A 176 -27.62 2.55 24.72
N GLN A 177 -26.90 3.13 23.76
CA GLN A 177 -27.00 4.56 23.46
C GLN A 177 -28.21 4.92 22.59
N ARG A 178 -28.75 3.96 21.81
CA ARG A 178 -29.90 4.08 20.89
C ARG A 178 -30.33 2.68 20.43
N SER A 179 -31.36 2.10 21.04
CA SER A 179 -31.90 0.81 20.59
C SER A 179 -33.39 0.67 20.93
N LEU A 180 -34.06 -0.30 20.31
CA LEU A 180 -35.46 -0.65 20.55
C LEU A 180 -35.67 -1.13 22.00
N PHE A 181 -36.91 -1.12 22.50
CA PHE A 181 -37.24 -1.63 23.84
C PHE A 181 -37.35 -3.16 23.89
N PHE A 182 -37.47 -3.81 22.73
CA PHE A 182 -37.64 -5.27 22.61
C PHE A 182 -36.57 -5.85 21.69
N CYS A 183 -36.10 -7.05 22.01
CA CYS A 183 -35.08 -7.76 21.24
C CYS A 183 -35.77 -8.73 20.27
N LEU A 184 -35.92 -8.31 19.01
CA LEU A 184 -36.41 -9.15 17.92
C LEU A 184 -35.25 -9.43 16.97
N PRO A 185 -34.73 -10.66 16.89
CA PRO A 185 -33.60 -10.98 16.02
C PRO A 185 -33.90 -10.71 14.55
N GLU A 186 -33.06 -9.89 13.92
CA GLU A 186 -33.10 -9.58 12.49
C GLU A 186 -31.88 -10.14 11.78
N ALA A 187 -32.04 -10.54 10.52
CA ALA A 187 -30.95 -11.04 9.70
C ALA A 187 -29.93 -9.93 9.39
N SER A 188 -28.64 -10.28 9.38
CA SER A 188 -27.54 -9.35 9.04
C SER A 188 -27.48 -8.10 9.93
N GLN A 189 -27.94 -8.20 11.18
CA GLN A 189 -28.01 -7.10 12.15
C GLN A 189 -26.61 -6.57 12.53
N ASP A 190 -26.47 -5.24 12.59
CA ASP A 190 -25.32 -4.59 13.21
C ASP A 190 -25.54 -4.44 14.73
N MET A 191 -24.73 -5.12 15.53
CA MET A 191 -24.75 -5.04 16.99
C MET A 191 -24.09 -3.76 17.53
N GLY A 192 -23.49 -2.95 16.65
CA GLY A 192 -22.85 -1.69 16.99
C GLY A 192 -21.73 -1.86 18.03
N ARG A 193 -21.79 -1.09 19.12
CA ARG A 193 -20.80 -1.20 20.20
C ARG A 193 -21.10 -2.34 21.18
N ARG A 194 -22.25 -3.01 21.06
CA ARG A 194 -22.69 -4.05 22.01
C ARG A 194 -21.85 -5.30 21.90
N LEU A 195 -21.61 -5.75 20.68
CA LEU A 195 -20.90 -6.99 20.39
C LEU A 195 -19.94 -6.76 19.22
N GLU A 196 -18.71 -7.23 19.39
CA GLU A 196 -17.66 -7.19 18.39
C GLU A 196 -16.99 -8.57 18.39
N TRP A 197 -16.82 -9.19 17.23
CA TRP A 197 -16.31 -10.56 17.16
C TRP A 197 -15.40 -10.76 15.95
N ARG A 198 -14.61 -11.84 16.01
CA ARG A 198 -13.64 -12.24 14.98
C ARG A 198 -13.97 -13.66 14.50
N PRO A 199 -14.30 -13.88 13.22
CA PRO A 199 -14.46 -15.23 12.65
C PRO A 199 -13.10 -15.91 12.44
N ARG A 200 -13.10 -17.25 12.37
CA ARG A 200 -11.85 -18.04 12.35
C ARG A 200 -11.22 -18.23 10.96
N THR A 201 -11.94 -18.02 9.86
CA THR A 201 -11.39 -18.16 8.50
C THR A 201 -12.20 -17.40 7.45
N HIS A 202 -11.53 -16.79 6.47
CA HIS A 202 -12.10 -16.46 5.17
C HIS A 202 -11.21 -17.01 4.06
N LEU A 203 -11.83 -17.58 3.01
CA LEU A 203 -11.13 -17.91 1.79
C LEU A 203 -10.64 -16.61 1.16
N VAL A 204 -9.33 -16.37 1.25
CA VAL A 204 -8.68 -15.35 0.43
C VAL A 204 -8.55 -15.93 -0.96
N HIS A 205 -8.98 -15.18 -1.96
CA HIS A 205 -8.85 -15.58 -3.36
C HIS A 205 -7.71 -14.84 -4.02
N GLY A 206 -7.16 -15.41 -5.08
CA GLY A 206 -6.14 -14.79 -5.90
C GLY A 206 -6.23 -15.26 -7.33
N CYS A 207 -5.60 -14.52 -8.22
CA CYS A 207 -5.54 -14.86 -9.63
C CYS A 207 -4.37 -14.17 -10.33
N ARG A 208 -4.07 -14.60 -11.56
CA ARG A 208 -3.11 -13.94 -12.43
C ARG A 208 -3.85 -13.23 -13.56
N LEU A 209 -3.47 -11.99 -13.84
CA LEU A 209 -4.05 -11.20 -14.92
C LEU A 209 -3.21 -11.37 -16.20
N GLU A 210 -3.84 -11.84 -17.27
CA GLU A 210 -3.15 -12.09 -18.54
C GLU A 210 -2.90 -10.79 -19.34
N GLY A 211 -1.79 -10.77 -20.08
CA GLY A 211 -1.46 -9.67 -20.98
C GLY A 211 -0.95 -8.38 -20.29
N VAL A 212 -0.54 -8.46 -19.02
CA VAL A 212 0.10 -7.35 -18.29
C VAL A 212 1.60 -7.63 -18.15
N ALA A 213 2.43 -6.70 -18.60
CA ALA A 213 3.88 -6.80 -18.48
C ALA A 213 4.36 -6.27 -17.11
N GLY A 214 5.40 -6.90 -16.55
CA GLY A 214 5.94 -6.54 -15.22
C GLY A 214 5.45 -7.46 -14.11
N TYR A 215 5.91 -7.19 -12.89
CA TYR A 215 5.45 -7.89 -11.68
C TYR A 215 4.96 -6.84 -10.69
N LYS A 216 3.63 -6.77 -10.55
CA LYS A 216 2.92 -5.85 -9.66
C LYS A 216 1.75 -6.57 -9.03
N GLU A 217 1.64 -6.46 -7.71
CA GLU A 217 0.63 -7.16 -6.89
C GLU A 217 -0.55 -6.23 -6.56
N ALA A 218 -1.77 -6.73 -6.69
CA ALA A 218 -2.98 -6.06 -6.23
C ALA A 218 -3.60 -6.79 -5.03
N TYR A 219 -3.91 -6.02 -3.99
CA TYR A 219 -4.62 -6.44 -2.80
C TYR A 219 -5.99 -5.75 -2.81
N ILE A 220 -7.06 -6.54 -2.98
CA ILE A 220 -8.42 -6.06 -3.21
C ILE A 220 -9.29 -6.46 -2.02
N LEU A 221 -9.83 -5.45 -1.34
CA LEU A 221 -10.77 -5.60 -0.24
C LEU A 221 -12.11 -4.99 -0.64
N ARG A 222 -13.17 -5.80 -0.63
CA ARG A 222 -14.53 -5.36 -0.91
C ARG A 222 -15.39 -5.49 0.34
N VAL A 223 -15.93 -4.37 0.83
CA VAL A 223 -16.88 -4.33 1.94
C VAL A 223 -18.30 -4.34 1.38
N LEU A 224 -19.08 -5.33 1.76
CA LEU A 224 -20.45 -5.49 1.30
C LEU A 224 -21.39 -4.48 1.99
N PRO A 225 -22.40 -3.96 1.27
CA PRO A 225 -23.39 -3.06 1.85
C PRO A 225 -24.18 -3.75 2.97
N SER A 226 -24.42 -3.01 4.05
CA SER A 226 -25.28 -3.40 5.17
C SER A 226 -26.48 -2.46 5.31
N HIS A 227 -27.53 -2.90 5.99
CA HIS A 227 -28.73 -2.12 6.27
C HIS A 227 -28.47 -0.86 7.12
N SER A 228 -27.29 -0.74 7.75
CA SER A 228 -26.93 0.44 8.54
C SER A 228 -26.52 1.62 7.65
N SER A 229 -27.24 2.74 7.74
CA SER A 229 -27.05 3.95 6.92
C SER A 229 -26.16 5.04 7.53
N GLY A 230 -25.35 4.70 8.54
CA GLY A 230 -24.48 5.67 9.23
C GLY A 230 -23.08 5.74 8.62
N PRO A 231 -22.39 6.91 8.70
CA PRO A 231 -20.99 7.01 8.33
C PRO A 231 -20.13 6.09 9.22
N ARG A 232 -19.23 5.32 8.61
CA ARG A 232 -18.40 4.32 9.29
C ARG A 232 -16.96 4.41 8.82
N THR A 233 -16.04 4.28 9.77
CA THR A 233 -14.61 4.23 9.47
C THR A 233 -14.11 2.80 9.62
N VAL A 234 -13.57 2.24 8.54
CA VAL A 234 -12.94 0.91 8.48
C VAL A 234 -11.43 1.10 8.60
N THR A 235 -10.83 0.51 9.64
CA THR A 235 -9.37 0.51 9.79
C THR A 235 -8.78 -0.67 9.02
N VAL A 236 -7.88 -0.42 8.10
CA VAL A 236 -7.20 -1.44 7.30
C VAL A 236 -5.73 -1.46 7.67
N LYS A 237 -5.29 -2.53 8.31
CA LYS A 237 -3.90 -2.82 8.64
C LYS A 237 -3.31 -3.70 7.55
N VAL A 238 -2.19 -3.28 6.98
CA VAL A 238 -1.51 -4.01 5.91
C VAL A 238 -0.08 -4.30 6.34
N GLU A 239 0.24 -5.58 6.52
CA GLU A 239 1.55 -6.08 6.90
C GLU A 239 2.11 -6.95 5.79
N LEU A 240 2.98 -6.37 4.98
CA LEU A 240 3.68 -7.07 3.89
C LEU A 240 5.10 -7.44 4.37
N SER A 241 5.50 -8.70 4.18
CA SER A 241 6.86 -9.18 4.47
C SER A 241 7.62 -9.37 3.15
N CYS A 242 8.27 -8.30 2.67
CA CYS A 242 8.96 -8.31 1.37
C CYS A 242 10.45 -8.56 1.53
N ALA A 243 11.04 -9.38 0.65
CA ALA A 243 12.48 -9.66 0.66
C ALA A 243 13.34 -8.45 0.25
N SER A 244 12.74 -7.46 -0.43
CA SER A 244 13.42 -6.28 -0.94
C SER A 244 12.52 -5.04 -0.91
N GLY A 245 12.85 -4.06 -0.07
CA GLY A 245 12.29 -2.69 -0.12
C GLY A 245 10.76 -2.58 -0.09
N ASP A 246 10.26 -1.44 -0.54
CA ASP A 246 8.82 -1.25 -0.79
C ASP A 246 8.41 -2.00 -2.07
N PRO A 247 7.37 -2.85 -2.01
CA PRO A 247 6.89 -3.59 -3.17
C PRO A 247 6.14 -2.67 -4.14
N ASP A 248 6.22 -2.98 -5.44
CA ASP A 248 5.29 -2.40 -6.42
C ASP A 248 3.91 -3.07 -6.23
N ALA A 249 3.12 -2.51 -5.33
CA ALA A 249 1.83 -3.04 -4.90
C ALA A 249 0.72 -1.98 -4.95
N ILE A 250 -0.51 -2.44 -5.14
CA ILE A 250 -1.73 -1.63 -5.10
C ILE A 250 -2.68 -2.19 -4.05
N LEU A 251 -3.25 -1.32 -3.23
CA LEU A 251 -4.38 -1.61 -2.35
C LEU A 251 -5.65 -0.98 -2.93
N ILE A 252 -6.61 -1.83 -3.29
CA ILE A 252 -7.93 -1.44 -3.77
C ILE A 252 -8.96 -1.69 -2.66
N LEU A 253 -9.56 -0.63 -2.13
CA LEU A 253 -10.56 -0.68 -1.06
C LEU A 253 -11.93 -0.23 -1.61
N GLN A 254 -12.82 -1.18 -1.84
CA GLN A 254 -14.18 -0.90 -2.31
C GLN A 254 -15.17 -1.07 -1.18
N GLY A 255 -16.12 -0.14 -1.08
CA GLY A 255 -17.20 -0.20 -0.12
C GLY A 255 -18.26 0.87 -0.38
N PRO A 256 -19.38 0.82 0.35
CA PRO A 256 -20.50 1.75 0.21
C PRO A 256 -20.09 3.22 0.43
N PRO A 257 -20.86 4.21 -0.07
CA PRO A 257 -20.51 5.62 0.01
C PRO A 257 -20.42 6.17 1.45
N TYR A 258 -21.00 5.48 2.42
CA TYR A 258 -20.93 5.84 3.84
C TYR A 258 -19.68 5.28 4.56
N VAL A 259 -18.78 4.61 3.83
CA VAL A 259 -17.53 4.07 4.38
C VAL A 259 -16.37 5.00 4.12
N SER A 260 -15.59 5.26 5.16
CA SER A 260 -14.29 5.92 5.10
C SER A 260 -13.18 4.96 5.56
N TRP A 261 -11.97 5.11 5.05
CA TRP A 261 -10.87 4.18 5.29
C TRP A 261 -9.77 4.83 6.14
N LEU A 262 -9.28 4.09 7.13
CA LEU A 262 -8.10 4.47 7.91
C LEU A 262 -7.00 3.44 7.66
N ILE A 263 -5.97 3.82 6.94
CA ILE A 263 -4.94 2.89 6.44
C ILE A 263 -3.70 2.94 7.33
N ASP A 264 -3.25 1.76 7.76
CA ASP A 264 -2.07 1.50 8.58
C ASP A 264 -1.21 0.45 7.85
N ALA A 265 -0.28 0.90 7.02
CA ALA A 265 0.57 0.03 6.20
C ALA A 265 2.03 0.14 6.61
N ASN A 266 2.76 -0.98 6.61
CA ASN A 266 4.19 -1.03 6.92
C ASN A 266 5.11 -0.69 5.73
N HIS A 267 4.55 -0.64 4.52
CA HIS A 267 5.24 -0.36 3.27
C HIS A 267 4.50 0.68 2.43
N ASN A 268 5.22 1.40 1.57
CA ASN A 268 4.61 2.34 0.63
C ASN A 268 3.96 1.58 -0.54
N MET A 269 2.71 1.89 -0.86
CA MET A 269 1.95 1.24 -1.93
C MET A 269 0.92 2.20 -2.54
N GLN A 270 0.44 1.88 -3.74
CA GLN A 270 -0.59 2.67 -4.41
C GLN A 270 -1.97 2.43 -3.76
N ILE A 271 -2.69 3.49 -3.41
CA ILE A 271 -3.95 3.41 -2.67
C ILE A 271 -5.14 3.88 -3.52
N TRP A 272 -6.06 2.96 -3.81
CA TRP A 272 -7.27 3.21 -4.60
C TRP A 272 -8.47 2.85 -3.73
N THR A 273 -9.30 3.82 -3.36
CA THR A 273 -10.45 3.57 -2.47
C THR A 273 -11.72 4.22 -2.99
N THR A 274 -12.89 3.70 -2.63
CA THR A 274 -14.14 4.48 -2.66
C THR A 274 -14.21 5.43 -1.46
N GLY A 275 -15.12 6.41 -1.48
CA GLY A 275 -15.37 7.28 -0.33
C GLY A 275 -14.20 8.21 0.00
N GLU A 276 -13.80 8.27 1.27
CA GLU A 276 -12.65 9.05 1.74
C GLU A 276 -11.67 8.15 2.49
N TYR A 277 -10.38 8.44 2.43
CA TYR A 277 -9.37 7.72 3.18
C TYR A 277 -8.38 8.65 3.88
N SER A 278 -7.77 8.16 4.96
CA SER A 278 -6.70 8.82 5.70
C SER A 278 -5.66 7.78 6.12
N PHE A 279 -4.44 8.23 6.37
CA PHE A 279 -3.39 7.37 6.92
C PHE A 279 -3.33 7.53 8.44
N LYS A 280 -3.06 6.46 9.18
CA LYS A 280 -2.93 6.50 10.64
C LYS A 280 -1.88 7.49 11.13
N ILE A 281 -0.83 7.73 10.35
CA ILE A 281 0.22 8.72 10.61
C ILE A 281 -0.26 10.18 10.43
N PHE A 282 -1.33 10.41 9.66
CA PHE A 282 -1.93 11.72 9.40
C PHE A 282 -3.47 11.64 9.42
N PRO A 283 -4.09 11.36 10.58
CA PRO A 283 -5.52 11.03 10.66
C PRO A 283 -6.46 12.20 10.33
N GLU A 284 -5.99 13.45 10.44
CA GLU A 284 -6.79 14.64 10.14
C GLU A 284 -6.84 14.97 8.64
N LYS A 285 -5.99 14.35 7.82
CA LYS A 285 -5.92 14.60 6.39
C LYS A 285 -6.78 13.59 5.64
N ASN A 286 -8.04 13.96 5.41
CA ASN A 286 -8.94 13.17 4.56
C ASN A 286 -8.62 13.43 3.08
N ILE A 287 -8.40 12.35 2.34
CA ILE A 287 -8.19 12.35 0.90
C ILE A 287 -9.42 11.73 0.25
N ARG A 288 -9.97 12.39 -0.77
CA ARG A 288 -11.09 11.83 -1.54
C ARG A 288 -10.61 10.64 -2.37
N GLY A 289 -11.39 9.57 -2.33
CA GLY A 289 -11.22 8.39 -3.16
C GLY A 289 -11.74 8.59 -4.58
N PHE A 290 -11.86 7.48 -5.30
CA PHE A 290 -12.30 7.37 -6.68
C PHE A 290 -13.62 6.59 -6.77
N ASP A 291 -14.30 6.73 -7.91
CA ASP A 291 -15.45 5.90 -8.24
C ASP A 291 -14.95 4.53 -8.72
N LEU A 292 -14.97 3.53 -7.84
CA LEU A 292 -14.59 2.16 -8.16
C LEU A 292 -15.81 1.32 -8.56
N PRO A 293 -15.65 0.32 -9.46
CA PRO A 293 -16.70 -0.63 -9.79
C PRO A 293 -17.20 -1.41 -8.56
N ASP A 294 -18.50 -1.72 -8.50
CA ASP A 294 -19.09 -2.51 -7.40
C ASP A 294 -19.09 -4.02 -7.66
N THR A 295 -18.65 -4.47 -8.84
CA THR A 295 -18.58 -5.89 -9.18
C THR A 295 -17.18 -6.45 -8.98
N PRO A 296 -17.03 -7.73 -8.56
CA PRO A 296 -15.73 -8.38 -8.48
C PRO A 296 -14.93 -8.29 -9.78
N GLN A 297 -15.56 -8.57 -10.94
CA GLN A 297 -14.89 -8.49 -12.24
C GLN A 297 -14.53 -7.04 -12.63
N GLY A 298 -15.36 -6.06 -12.25
CA GLY A 298 -15.03 -4.66 -12.40
C GLY A 298 -13.77 -4.26 -11.61
N LEU A 299 -13.63 -4.74 -10.37
CA LEU A 299 -12.42 -4.49 -9.56
C LEU A 299 -11.18 -5.18 -10.12
N LEU A 300 -11.33 -6.39 -10.68
CA LEU A 300 -10.24 -7.10 -11.37
C LEU A 300 -9.81 -6.37 -12.64
N LYS A 301 -10.77 -5.79 -13.39
CA LYS A 301 -10.49 -4.90 -14.52
C LYS A 301 -9.74 -3.65 -14.07
N GLU A 302 -10.13 -3.04 -12.96
CA GLU A 302 -9.45 -1.86 -12.42
C GLU A 302 -8.01 -2.19 -12.01
N ALA A 303 -7.79 -3.33 -11.36
CA ALA A 303 -6.43 -3.82 -11.06
C ALA A 303 -5.58 -3.97 -12.33
N ARG A 304 -6.16 -4.50 -13.42
CA ARG A 304 -5.49 -4.60 -14.72
C ARG A 304 -5.14 -3.24 -15.31
N LEU A 305 -6.05 -2.25 -15.23
CA LEU A 305 -5.81 -0.87 -15.68
C LEU A 305 -4.66 -0.20 -14.91
N LEU A 306 -4.48 -0.58 -13.64
CA LEU A 306 -3.37 -0.13 -12.80
C LEU A 306 -2.07 -0.92 -13.03
N ASN A 307 -2.00 -1.71 -14.10
CA ASN A 307 -0.88 -2.58 -14.48
C ASN A 307 -0.55 -3.66 -13.43
N ALA A 308 -1.54 -4.12 -12.65
CA ALA A 308 -1.35 -5.27 -11.79
C ALA A 308 -1.27 -6.55 -12.63
N SER A 309 -0.21 -7.32 -12.43
CA SER A 309 -0.02 -8.62 -13.09
C SER A 309 -0.61 -9.79 -12.29
N VAL A 310 -0.74 -9.60 -10.97
CA VAL A 310 -1.18 -10.63 -10.01
C VAL A 310 -2.13 -9.98 -9.01
N VAL A 311 -3.25 -10.63 -8.74
CA VAL A 311 -4.12 -10.30 -7.61
C VAL A 311 -3.71 -11.22 -6.47
N ALA A 312 -2.95 -10.66 -5.53
CA ALA A 312 -2.33 -11.38 -4.42
C ALA A 312 -3.32 -11.67 -3.29
N ALA A 313 -4.34 -10.83 -3.12
CA ALA A 313 -5.46 -11.10 -2.24
C ALA A 313 -6.73 -10.45 -2.78
N PHE A 314 -7.81 -11.20 -2.81
CA PHE A 314 -9.16 -10.73 -3.08
C PHE A 314 -10.06 -11.28 -1.99
N VAL A 315 -10.76 -10.39 -1.28
CA VAL A 315 -11.65 -10.78 -0.18
C VAL A 315 -12.88 -9.89 -0.12
N GLU A 316 -14.03 -10.52 0.11
CA GLU A 316 -15.31 -9.86 0.34
C GLU A 316 -15.68 -10.02 1.80
N LEU A 317 -15.90 -8.89 2.48
CA LEU A 317 -16.19 -8.86 3.90
C LEU A 317 -17.54 -8.17 4.17
N PRO A 318 -18.28 -8.60 5.21
CA PRO A 318 -19.33 -7.76 5.79
C PRO A 318 -18.75 -6.44 6.32
N LEU A 319 -19.62 -5.55 6.79
CA LEU A 319 -19.18 -4.28 7.38
C LEU A 319 -18.27 -4.54 8.60
N ALA A 320 -16.96 -4.37 8.40
CA ALA A 320 -15.93 -4.65 9.40
C ALA A 320 -15.41 -3.35 10.02
N ARG A 321 -14.93 -3.41 11.27
CA ARG A 321 -14.32 -2.26 11.95
C ARG A 321 -12.82 -2.20 11.74
N ILE A 322 -12.16 -3.35 11.91
CA ILE A 322 -10.71 -3.50 11.72
C ILE A 322 -10.50 -4.71 10.83
N VAL A 323 -9.78 -4.51 9.72
CA VAL A 323 -9.33 -5.55 8.79
C VAL A 323 -7.81 -5.57 8.87
N SER A 324 -7.23 -6.76 8.99
CA SER A 324 -5.79 -6.98 8.99
C SER A 324 -5.44 -7.93 7.86
N LEU A 325 -4.70 -7.40 6.89
CA LEU A 325 -4.17 -8.14 5.75
C LEU A 325 -2.69 -8.39 5.99
N ARG A 326 -2.30 -9.67 5.93
CA ARG A 326 -0.91 -10.11 6.11
C ARG A 326 -0.47 -10.89 4.89
N ALA A 327 0.62 -10.47 4.26
CA ALA A 327 1.24 -11.20 3.16
C ALA A 327 2.69 -11.56 3.56
N PRO A 328 2.97 -12.83 3.90
CA PRO A 328 4.28 -13.27 4.38
C PRO A 328 5.37 -13.30 3.30
N SER A 329 5.02 -13.17 2.02
CA SER A 329 5.95 -13.05 0.91
C SER A 329 5.37 -12.16 -0.19
N CYS A 330 5.99 -11.00 -0.43
CA CYS A 330 5.69 -10.08 -1.53
C CYS A 330 6.91 -9.90 -2.46
N GLY A 331 6.67 -9.74 -3.76
CA GLY A 331 7.73 -9.56 -4.77
C GLY A 331 8.19 -10.86 -5.44
N GLY A 332 7.41 -11.94 -5.33
CA GLY A 332 7.79 -13.26 -5.83
C GLY A 332 7.67 -13.38 -7.34
N ARG A 333 8.77 -13.20 -8.09
CA ARG A 333 8.85 -13.61 -9.50
C ARG A 333 8.41 -15.07 -9.63
N LEU A 334 7.16 -15.30 -10.05
CA LEU A 334 6.60 -16.64 -10.25
C LEU A 334 7.47 -17.38 -11.27
N GLN A 335 8.17 -18.40 -10.79
CA GLN A 335 8.90 -19.37 -11.61
C GLN A 335 7.92 -20.01 -12.60
N THR A 336 7.94 -19.58 -13.85
CA THR A 336 7.45 -20.39 -14.96
C THR A 336 8.54 -21.39 -15.34
N SER A 337 8.59 -22.49 -14.59
CA SER A 337 9.23 -23.74 -15.01
C SER A 337 8.58 -24.86 -14.19
N PRO A 338 8.19 -26.00 -14.79
CA PRO A 338 7.77 -27.14 -13.99
C PRO A 338 8.91 -27.46 -13.00
N ALA A 339 8.56 -27.62 -11.73
CA ALA A 339 9.53 -27.79 -10.66
C ALA A 339 10.55 -28.88 -11.07
N PRO A 340 11.86 -28.59 -11.12
CA PRO A 340 12.81 -29.66 -10.96
C PRO A 340 12.54 -30.23 -9.57
N ILE A 341 12.29 -31.54 -9.53
CA ILE A 341 12.16 -32.33 -8.32
C ILE A 341 13.11 -31.76 -7.26
N GLN A 342 12.58 -31.24 -6.15
CA GLN A 342 13.38 -30.95 -4.97
C GLN A 342 13.92 -32.28 -4.45
N THR A 343 15.06 -32.68 -4.98
CA THR A 343 16.04 -33.34 -4.15
C THR A 343 16.68 -32.19 -3.37
N THR A 344 16.25 -32.00 -2.13
CA THR A 344 17.12 -31.39 -1.14
C THR A 344 18.49 -32.07 -1.29
N PRO A 345 19.56 -31.35 -1.69
CA PRO A 345 20.88 -31.94 -1.58
C PRO A 345 21.11 -32.16 -0.08
N PRO A 346 21.63 -33.32 0.32
CA PRO A 346 22.01 -33.52 1.70
C PRO A 346 22.96 -32.39 2.10
N LYS A 347 22.79 -31.84 3.30
CA LYS A 347 23.62 -30.79 3.92
C LYS A 347 25.09 -31.24 4.17
N ASP A 348 25.56 -32.24 3.44
CA ASP A 348 26.78 -32.98 3.68
C ASP A 348 27.77 -32.96 2.51
N THR A 349 27.48 -32.27 1.39
CA THR A 349 28.35 -32.26 0.20
C THR A 349 28.87 -30.85 -0.14
N CYS A 350 30.17 -30.75 -0.40
CA CYS A 350 30.83 -29.53 -0.88
C CYS A 350 30.11 -28.95 -2.12
N SER A 351 29.79 -27.64 -2.12
CA SER A 351 29.28 -26.90 -3.28
C SER A 351 30.43 -26.20 -4.02
N PRO A 352 30.81 -26.67 -5.22
CA PRO A 352 31.87 -26.07 -6.01
C PRO A 352 31.58 -24.61 -6.44
N GLU A 353 30.32 -24.27 -6.70
CA GLU A 353 29.89 -22.97 -7.19
C GLU A 353 30.09 -21.88 -6.14
N LEU A 354 29.67 -22.15 -4.89
CA LEU A 354 29.89 -21.24 -3.77
C LEU A 354 31.39 -21.07 -3.49
N LEU A 355 32.17 -22.15 -3.57
CA LEU A 355 33.62 -22.10 -3.37
C LEU A 355 34.29 -21.11 -4.34
N MET A 356 33.91 -21.13 -5.62
CA MET A 356 34.49 -20.22 -6.62
C MET A 356 34.18 -18.75 -6.35
N THR A 357 33.08 -18.42 -5.64
CA THR A 357 32.77 -17.03 -5.26
C THR A 357 33.68 -16.47 -4.16
N LEU A 358 34.28 -17.34 -3.33
CA LEU A 358 35.12 -16.95 -2.19
C LEU A 358 36.54 -16.52 -2.57
N ILE A 359 36.96 -16.76 -3.81
CA ILE A 359 38.29 -16.39 -4.31
C ILE A 359 38.36 -14.87 -4.50
N GLN A 360 39.23 -14.22 -3.73
CA GLN A 360 39.48 -12.79 -3.79
C GLN A 360 40.68 -12.50 -4.69
N THR A 361 40.51 -11.54 -5.59
CA THR A 361 41.51 -11.09 -6.56
C THR A 361 41.98 -9.69 -6.19
N THR A 362 43.29 -9.50 -6.07
CA THR A 362 43.92 -8.21 -5.78
C THR A 362 45.05 -7.96 -6.78
N CYS A 363 45.18 -6.72 -7.22
CA CYS A 363 46.07 -6.32 -8.29
C CYS A 363 46.86 -5.11 -7.81
N ALA A 364 48.17 -5.25 -7.64
CA ALA A 364 49.05 -4.18 -7.17
C ALA A 364 50.46 -4.43 -7.70
N ASP A 365 51.18 -3.36 -8.03
CA ASP A 365 52.61 -3.40 -8.41
C ASP A 365 52.93 -4.44 -9.51
N ASP A 366 52.14 -4.46 -10.58
CA ASP A 366 52.26 -5.41 -11.70
C ASP A 366 52.13 -6.92 -11.36
N ILE A 367 51.51 -7.21 -10.20
CA ILE A 367 51.31 -8.56 -9.68
C ILE A 367 49.82 -8.80 -9.42
N MET A 368 49.31 -9.93 -9.93
CA MET A 368 48.00 -10.48 -9.56
C MET A 368 48.16 -11.41 -8.35
N THR A 369 47.42 -11.15 -7.29
CA THR A 369 47.37 -11.98 -6.08
C THR A 369 45.96 -12.52 -5.87
N LEU A 370 45.85 -13.85 -5.78
CA LEU A 370 44.62 -14.58 -5.47
C LEU A 370 44.69 -15.10 -4.04
N VAL A 371 43.62 -14.89 -3.28
CA VAL A 371 43.51 -15.31 -1.88
C VAL A 371 42.25 -16.13 -1.68
N LEU A 372 42.40 -17.29 -1.05
CA LEU A 372 41.28 -18.14 -0.60
C LEU A 372 41.50 -18.55 0.86
N LYS A 373 40.61 -18.12 1.75
CA LYS A 373 40.72 -18.38 3.20
C LYS A 373 40.25 -19.79 3.56
N LYS A 374 41.05 -20.55 4.30
CA LYS A 374 40.76 -21.94 4.67
C LYS A 374 39.54 -22.09 5.56
N GLN A 375 39.28 -21.13 6.47
CA GLN A 375 38.07 -21.12 7.30
C GLN A 375 36.78 -21.17 6.46
N LEU A 376 36.74 -20.43 5.36
CA LEU A 376 35.56 -20.37 4.48
C LEU A 376 35.43 -21.66 3.64
N VAL A 377 36.55 -22.27 3.26
CA VAL A 377 36.59 -23.58 2.60
C VAL A 377 36.09 -24.69 3.53
N ALA A 378 36.52 -24.65 4.80
CA ALA A 378 36.08 -25.58 5.85
C ALA A 378 34.59 -25.42 6.18
N ALA A 379 34.07 -24.19 6.20
CA ALA A 379 32.65 -23.92 6.36
C ALA A 379 31.79 -24.53 5.24
N LEU A 380 32.32 -24.58 4.01
CA LEU A 380 31.70 -25.27 2.86
C LEU A 380 31.99 -26.79 2.83
N ARG A 381 32.74 -27.34 3.80
CA ARG A 381 33.16 -28.74 3.86
C ARG A 381 33.87 -29.23 2.58
N CYS A 382 34.56 -28.33 1.88
CA CYS A 382 35.31 -28.64 0.67
C CYS A 382 36.76 -29.03 1.01
N THR A 383 37.29 -30.07 0.36
CA THR A 383 38.72 -30.44 0.47
C THR A 383 39.42 -30.08 -0.84
N ILE A 384 40.26 -29.05 -0.81
CA ILE A 384 41.01 -28.57 -1.98
C ILE A 384 42.34 -29.30 -2.05
N THR A 385 42.64 -29.91 -3.18
CA THR A 385 43.91 -30.60 -3.45
C THR A 385 44.91 -29.72 -4.20
N GLY A 386 44.43 -28.69 -4.89
CA GLY A 386 45.29 -27.72 -5.57
C GLY A 386 44.52 -26.48 -6.02
N LEU A 387 45.20 -25.34 -5.99
CA LEU A 387 44.75 -24.08 -6.57
C LEU A 387 45.86 -23.57 -7.48
N THR A 388 45.59 -23.48 -8.78
CA THR A 388 46.55 -23.03 -9.79
C THR A 388 45.93 -21.96 -10.68
N LEU A 389 46.75 -21.29 -11.47
CA LEU A 389 46.28 -20.56 -12.65
C LEU A 389 46.10 -21.55 -13.82
N GLY A 390 45.76 -21.05 -15.01
CA GLY A 390 45.63 -21.86 -16.22
C GLY A 390 46.91 -22.64 -16.54
N ASP A 391 48.06 -22.10 -16.13
CA ASP A 391 49.34 -22.81 -16.08
C ASP A 391 49.47 -23.59 -14.77
N SER A 392 49.60 -24.92 -14.87
CA SER A 392 49.73 -25.82 -13.72
C SER A 392 51.03 -25.65 -12.94
N SER A 393 52.05 -25.00 -13.52
CA SER A 393 53.29 -24.65 -12.82
C SER A 393 53.10 -23.50 -11.82
N CYS A 394 52.03 -22.71 -11.99
CA CYS A 394 51.72 -21.59 -11.13
C CYS A 394 50.71 -21.99 -10.06
N GLN A 395 51.23 -22.52 -8.96
CA GLN A 395 50.46 -23.02 -7.83
C GLN A 395 50.42 -22.04 -6.66
N ALA A 396 49.30 -22.03 -5.94
CA ALA A 396 49.15 -21.29 -4.71
C ALA A 396 50.07 -21.83 -3.61
N LYS A 397 50.68 -20.93 -2.85
CA LYS A 397 51.40 -21.27 -1.62
C LYS A 397 50.39 -21.48 -0.50
N ASP A 398 50.51 -22.59 0.20
CA ASP A 398 49.80 -22.81 1.45
C ASP A 398 50.45 -21.97 2.56
N SER A 399 49.81 -20.87 2.93
CA SER A 399 50.29 -19.94 3.96
C SER A 399 49.34 -20.00 5.16
N GLY A 400 49.46 -21.07 5.96
CA GLY A 400 48.77 -21.23 7.24
C GLY A 400 47.25 -21.28 7.11
N ASP A 401 46.58 -20.13 7.27
CA ASP A 401 45.11 -19.98 7.22
C ASP A 401 44.58 -19.63 5.81
N GLN A 402 45.46 -19.44 4.81
CA GLN A 402 45.06 -19.00 3.47
C GLN A 402 45.87 -19.69 2.38
N PHE A 403 45.21 -19.97 1.26
CA PHE A 403 45.89 -20.27 -0.01
C PHE A 403 46.15 -18.95 -0.73
N VAL A 404 47.42 -18.67 -1.04
CA VAL A 404 47.83 -17.41 -1.70
C VAL A 404 48.62 -17.72 -2.96
N LEU A 405 48.10 -17.30 -4.12
CA LEU A 405 48.79 -17.40 -5.40
C LEU A 405 49.20 -16.01 -5.85
N ARG A 406 50.49 -15.80 -6.12
CA ARG A 406 51.03 -14.52 -6.61
C ARG A 406 51.73 -14.76 -7.94
N SER A 407 51.40 -13.95 -8.95
CA SER A 407 51.97 -14.04 -10.28
C SER A 407 52.18 -12.65 -10.86
N ALA A 408 53.36 -12.39 -11.44
CA ALA A 408 53.59 -11.21 -12.24
C ALA A 408 52.76 -11.28 -13.54
N TYR A 409 52.35 -10.14 -14.09
CA TYR A 409 51.59 -10.09 -15.34
C TYR A 409 52.35 -10.67 -16.56
N SER A 410 53.68 -10.73 -16.50
CA SER A 410 54.54 -11.32 -17.53
C SER A 410 54.71 -12.85 -17.42
N SER A 411 54.11 -13.47 -16.41
CA SER A 411 54.29 -14.90 -16.07
C SER A 411 52.96 -15.66 -16.02
N CYS A 412 53.00 -16.99 -15.87
CA CYS A 412 51.82 -17.84 -15.64
C CYS A 412 50.72 -17.76 -16.71
N GLY A 413 51.09 -17.51 -17.97
CA GLY A 413 50.15 -17.48 -19.09
C GLY A 413 49.08 -16.39 -19.01
N MET A 414 49.35 -15.30 -18.27
CA MET A 414 48.44 -14.15 -18.19
C MET A 414 48.19 -13.56 -19.57
N VAL A 415 46.92 -13.30 -19.89
CA VAL A 415 46.53 -12.60 -21.12
C VAL A 415 46.50 -11.11 -20.82
N VAL A 416 47.51 -10.39 -21.28
CA VAL A 416 47.67 -8.94 -21.08
C VAL A 416 47.16 -8.19 -22.31
N THR A 417 46.19 -7.30 -22.08
CA THR A 417 45.77 -6.28 -23.04
C THR A 417 46.17 -4.90 -22.51
N ALA A 418 46.00 -3.83 -23.31
CA ALA A 418 46.39 -2.48 -22.90
C ALA A 418 45.78 -2.02 -21.57
N ASN A 419 44.56 -2.47 -21.24
CA ASN A 419 43.80 -1.98 -20.09
C ASN A 419 43.31 -3.08 -19.14
N MET A 420 43.50 -4.35 -19.50
CA MET A 420 43.02 -5.49 -18.73
C MET A 420 43.99 -6.66 -18.79
N ILE A 421 44.26 -7.26 -17.64
CA ILE A 421 44.98 -8.52 -17.50
C ILE A 421 43.98 -9.58 -17.08
N SER A 422 44.01 -10.75 -17.70
CA SER A 422 43.10 -11.84 -17.36
C SER A 422 43.78 -13.20 -17.31
N ASN A 423 43.23 -14.10 -16.50
CA ASN A 423 43.65 -15.49 -16.42
C ASN A 423 42.49 -16.37 -15.94
N GLU A 424 42.66 -17.68 -15.96
CA GLU A 424 41.73 -18.65 -15.42
C GLU A 424 42.32 -19.26 -14.14
N VAL A 425 41.52 -19.30 -13.08
CA VAL A 425 41.85 -20.00 -11.84
C VAL A 425 41.26 -21.38 -11.89
N VAL A 426 42.10 -22.38 -11.61
CA VAL A 426 41.74 -23.79 -11.59
C VAL A 426 41.83 -24.30 -10.16
N VAL A 427 40.71 -24.81 -9.63
CA VAL A 427 40.62 -25.38 -8.29
C VAL A 427 40.30 -26.87 -8.39
N ASN A 428 41.20 -27.69 -7.86
CA ASN A 428 41.03 -29.14 -7.76
C ASN A 428 40.41 -29.47 -6.40
N ILE A 429 39.26 -30.13 -6.42
CA ILE A 429 38.50 -30.51 -5.23
C ILE A 429 38.49 -32.04 -5.16
N LEU A 430 38.84 -32.62 -4.01
CA LEU A 430 38.89 -34.08 -3.82
C LEU A 430 37.56 -34.76 -4.13
N SER A 431 36.44 -34.10 -3.80
CA SER A 431 35.08 -34.60 -3.98
C SER A 431 34.51 -34.37 -5.40
N SER A 432 35.23 -33.68 -6.29
CA SER A 432 34.77 -33.36 -7.65
C SER A 432 35.62 -34.10 -8.71
N PRO A 433 35.01 -34.79 -9.68
CA PRO A 433 35.74 -35.47 -10.75
C PRO A 433 36.34 -34.50 -11.77
N SER A 434 35.83 -33.26 -11.85
CA SER A 434 36.34 -32.21 -12.74
C SER A 434 36.89 -31.01 -11.97
N PRO A 435 37.98 -30.38 -12.45
CA PRO A 435 38.52 -29.18 -11.86
C PRO A 435 37.61 -27.98 -12.13
N GLN A 436 37.41 -27.14 -11.12
CA GLN A 436 36.58 -25.95 -11.22
C GLN A 436 37.36 -24.78 -11.80
N ARG A 437 36.74 -24.03 -12.70
CA ARG A 437 37.39 -22.96 -13.46
C ARG A 437 36.66 -21.64 -13.28
N LYS A 438 37.40 -20.56 -13.02
CA LYS A 438 36.86 -19.19 -12.92
C LYS A 438 37.81 -18.20 -13.57
N LYS A 439 37.31 -17.36 -14.45
CA LYS A 439 38.09 -16.25 -15.00
C LYS A 439 38.25 -15.13 -13.98
N VAL A 440 39.46 -14.60 -13.89
CA VAL A 440 39.85 -13.48 -13.02
C VAL A 440 40.50 -12.38 -13.84
N TYR A 441 40.32 -11.14 -13.39
CA TYR A 441 40.68 -9.94 -14.14
C TYR A 441 41.36 -8.92 -13.24
N CYS A 442 42.37 -8.22 -13.76
CA CYS A 442 42.92 -6.99 -13.21
C CYS A 442 42.70 -5.87 -14.22
N LEU A 443 42.14 -4.75 -13.79
CA LEU A 443 41.98 -3.56 -14.61
C LEU A 443 42.99 -2.51 -14.20
N ASN A 444 43.63 -1.89 -15.19
CA ASN A 444 44.43 -0.69 -14.97
C ASN A 444 43.48 0.52 -15.01
N MET A 445 43.14 1.05 -13.84
CA MET A 445 42.24 2.19 -13.75
C MET A 445 42.90 3.49 -14.20
N ASP A 446 44.23 3.59 -14.14
CA ASP A 446 44.97 4.81 -14.51
C ASP A 446 45.00 5.04 -16.02
N SER A 447 44.80 3.99 -16.82
CA SER A 447 44.67 4.11 -18.28
C SER A 447 43.25 4.44 -18.76
N LEU A 448 42.27 4.47 -17.84
CA LEU A 448 40.87 4.78 -18.14
C LEU A 448 40.52 6.21 -17.75
N SER A 449 39.93 6.94 -18.69
CA SER A 449 39.36 8.26 -18.43
C SER A 449 37.84 8.19 -18.51
N PHE A 450 37.17 8.84 -17.56
CA PHE A 450 35.71 8.91 -17.52
C PHE A 450 35.27 10.36 -17.60
N GLN A 451 34.38 10.67 -18.54
CA GLN A 451 33.88 12.01 -18.79
C GLN A 451 32.40 12.10 -18.42
N LEU A 452 32.08 12.99 -17.49
CA LEU A 452 30.71 13.28 -17.07
C LEU A 452 30.22 14.55 -17.78
N GLY A 453 29.26 14.40 -18.69
CA GLY A 453 28.67 15.52 -19.43
C GLY A 453 27.24 15.81 -18.99
N LEU A 454 26.92 17.10 -18.78
CA LEU A 454 25.56 17.62 -18.67
C LEU A 454 25.12 18.17 -20.03
N TYR A 455 23.88 17.97 -20.41
CA TYR A 455 23.27 18.36 -21.68
C TYR A 455 21.87 18.93 -21.41
N LEU A 456 21.43 19.90 -22.20
CA LEU A 456 20.11 20.53 -22.05
C LEU A 456 19.05 19.93 -22.99
N SER A 457 19.41 18.89 -23.75
CA SER A 457 18.48 18.19 -24.64
C SER A 457 18.72 16.69 -24.62
N SER A 458 17.66 15.93 -24.88
CA SER A 458 17.68 14.47 -25.00
C SER A 458 18.51 13.94 -26.18
N ARG A 459 19.08 14.82 -27.01
CA ARG A 459 19.93 14.45 -28.16
C ARG A 459 21.42 14.40 -27.83
N PHE A 460 21.84 14.86 -26.65
CA PHE A 460 23.23 14.79 -26.16
C PHE A 460 24.28 15.38 -27.13
N LEU A 461 23.92 16.43 -27.89
CA LEU A 461 24.78 16.99 -28.94
C LEU A 461 25.86 17.94 -28.39
N GLN A 462 25.49 18.82 -27.45
CA GLN A 462 26.39 19.85 -26.90
C GLN A 462 26.34 19.84 -25.38
N ALA A 463 27.51 19.65 -24.77
CA ALA A 463 27.64 19.68 -23.32
C ALA A 463 27.46 21.12 -22.81
N SER A 464 26.69 21.25 -21.73
CA SER A 464 26.46 22.50 -21.00
C SER A 464 27.18 22.46 -19.66
N SER A 465 27.68 23.61 -19.22
CA SER A 465 28.12 23.83 -17.85
C SER A 465 27.10 24.62 -17.03
N THR A 466 25.99 25.04 -17.63
CA THR A 466 24.95 25.86 -16.99
C THR A 466 23.61 25.12 -16.97
N ILE A 467 22.88 25.25 -15.85
CA ILE A 467 21.50 24.76 -15.71
C ILE A 467 20.62 25.83 -15.05
N GLU A 468 19.41 25.99 -15.58
CA GLU A 468 18.41 26.91 -15.04
C GLU A 468 17.46 26.22 -14.06
N LEU A 469 16.85 27.01 -13.18
CA LEU A 469 15.87 26.54 -12.22
C LEU A 469 14.59 26.10 -12.95
N GLY A 470 14.08 24.92 -12.64
CA GLY A 470 12.95 24.30 -13.33
C GLY A 470 13.30 23.62 -14.66
N GLN A 471 14.57 23.68 -15.10
CA GLN A 471 15.02 23.05 -16.33
C GLN A 471 15.35 21.57 -16.13
N GLN A 472 15.12 20.77 -17.17
CA GLN A 472 15.52 19.36 -17.21
C GLN A 472 16.96 19.22 -17.73
N GLY A 473 17.84 18.67 -16.91
CA GLY A 473 19.21 18.30 -17.28
C GLY A 473 19.29 16.85 -17.72
N PHE A 474 20.08 16.58 -18.76
CA PHE A 474 20.41 15.25 -19.25
C PHE A 474 21.88 14.96 -19.00
N VAL A 475 22.21 13.79 -18.48
CA VAL A 475 23.57 13.43 -18.07
C VAL A 475 24.00 12.16 -18.79
N GLN A 476 25.23 12.16 -19.29
CA GLN A 476 25.88 11.00 -19.89
C GLN A 476 27.28 10.82 -19.31
N VAL A 477 27.63 9.57 -18.99
CA VAL A 477 29.00 9.22 -18.58
C VAL A 477 29.68 8.44 -19.68
N LYS A 478 30.77 8.97 -20.24
CA LYS A 478 31.57 8.28 -21.25
C LYS A 478 32.83 7.69 -20.65
N MET A 479 33.23 6.53 -21.13
CA MET A 479 34.54 5.93 -20.84
C MET A 479 35.41 5.98 -22.08
N SER A 480 36.68 6.39 -21.91
CA SER A 480 37.66 6.42 -22.98
C SER A 480 38.99 5.81 -22.52
N PRO A 481 39.57 4.86 -23.28
CA PRO A 481 39.01 4.24 -24.49
C PRO A 481 37.84 3.27 -24.19
N PRO A 482 36.90 3.03 -25.14
CA PRO A 482 35.85 2.04 -24.95
C PRO A 482 36.44 0.62 -24.95
N ILE A 483 36.02 -0.20 -24.00
CA ILE A 483 36.46 -1.59 -23.84
C ILE A 483 35.24 -2.51 -23.98
N PRO A 484 35.08 -3.22 -25.11
CA PRO A 484 33.91 -4.06 -25.38
C PRO A 484 33.65 -5.17 -24.36
N GLU A 485 34.67 -5.63 -23.64
CA GLU A 485 34.60 -6.68 -22.63
C GLU A 485 34.01 -6.20 -21.30
N LEU A 486 33.94 -4.88 -21.08
CA LEU A 486 33.42 -4.24 -19.87
C LEU A 486 32.05 -3.61 -20.13
N LEU A 487 31.21 -3.69 -19.11
CA LEU A 487 29.94 -2.98 -19.01
C LEU A 487 30.13 -1.82 -18.04
N LEU A 488 29.81 -0.61 -18.49
CA LEU A 488 29.82 0.61 -17.71
C LEU A 488 28.42 0.86 -17.15
N GLU A 489 28.29 0.85 -15.83
CA GLU A 489 27.03 1.04 -15.12
C GLU A 489 27.11 2.24 -14.16
N LEU A 490 25.99 2.94 -13.98
CA LEU A 490 25.87 4.03 -13.01
C LEU A 490 25.47 3.46 -11.64
N ASP A 491 26.33 3.61 -10.63
CA ASP A 491 26.08 3.12 -9.28
C ASP A 491 25.38 4.16 -8.40
N SER A 492 25.88 5.40 -8.39
CA SER A 492 25.25 6.51 -7.66
C SER A 492 25.57 7.85 -8.30
N CYS A 493 24.70 8.84 -8.11
CA CYS A 493 24.92 10.23 -8.51
C CYS A 493 24.28 11.18 -7.51
N HIS A 494 24.98 12.25 -7.16
CA HIS A 494 24.47 13.32 -6.32
C HIS A 494 24.92 14.69 -6.85
N LEU A 495 24.07 15.69 -6.66
CA LEU A 495 24.36 17.08 -6.96
C LEU A 495 24.64 17.81 -5.66
N ASP A 496 25.89 18.18 -5.46
CA ASP A 496 26.35 18.95 -4.31
C ASP A 496 26.23 20.45 -4.61
N LEU A 497 25.30 21.13 -3.96
CA LEU A 497 25.05 22.56 -4.13
C LEU A 497 25.88 23.42 -3.15
N GLY A 498 26.85 22.81 -2.46
CA GLY A 498 27.68 23.47 -1.47
C GLY A 498 26.98 23.65 -0.10
N PRO A 499 27.61 24.39 0.82
CA PRO A 499 27.15 24.49 2.21
C PRO A 499 25.78 25.17 2.36
N GLU A 500 25.38 26.03 1.42
CA GLU A 500 24.10 26.75 1.47
C GLU A 500 22.93 25.97 0.85
N GLY A 501 23.18 25.09 -0.12
CA GLY A 501 22.14 24.37 -0.87
C GLY A 501 21.99 22.89 -0.52
N GLY A 502 22.95 22.31 0.23
CA GLY A 502 22.96 20.90 0.59
C GLY A 502 23.29 19.96 -0.58
N THR A 503 23.19 18.66 -0.34
CA THR A 503 23.43 17.62 -1.34
C THR A 503 22.13 16.95 -1.75
N MET A 504 21.82 16.97 -3.05
CA MET A 504 20.66 16.29 -3.63
C MET A 504 21.09 14.95 -4.21
N GLU A 505 20.61 13.86 -3.61
CA GLU A 505 20.82 12.51 -4.16
C GLU A 505 19.93 12.29 -5.38
N LEU A 506 20.54 11.98 -6.53
CA LEU A 506 19.83 11.73 -7.79
C LEU A 506 19.65 10.22 -8.02
N ILE A 507 20.74 9.47 -7.86
CA ILE A 507 20.80 8.01 -8.05
C ILE A 507 21.55 7.40 -6.86
N GLN A 508 21.03 6.32 -6.30
CA GLN A 508 21.68 5.57 -5.23
C GLN A 508 21.44 4.08 -5.43
N GLY A 509 22.52 3.28 -5.44
CA GLY A 509 22.42 1.83 -5.64
C GLY A 509 21.81 1.45 -7.00
N ARG A 510 22.16 2.18 -8.06
CA ARG A 510 21.68 2.01 -9.45
C ARG A 510 20.21 2.33 -9.68
N VAL A 511 19.54 2.95 -8.70
CA VAL A 511 18.12 3.32 -8.77
C VAL A 511 17.96 4.84 -8.63
N ALA A 512 17.01 5.42 -9.38
CA ALA A 512 16.64 6.82 -9.25
C ALA A 512 16.01 7.08 -7.88
N LYS A 513 16.45 8.13 -7.18
CA LYS A 513 16.00 8.41 -5.80
C LYS A 513 14.66 9.16 -5.74
N SER A 514 14.27 9.83 -6.81
CA SER A 514 13.04 10.64 -6.89
C SER A 514 12.40 10.54 -8.27
N SER A 515 11.11 10.86 -8.36
CA SER A 515 10.36 10.95 -9.63
C SER A 515 10.87 12.06 -10.56
N CYS A 516 11.70 12.98 -10.04
CA CYS A 516 12.36 14.00 -10.83
C CYS A 516 13.56 13.45 -11.61
N VAL A 517 13.98 12.20 -11.38
CA VAL A 517 15.12 11.55 -12.03
C VAL A 517 14.64 10.35 -12.85
N ASN A 518 14.98 10.34 -14.14
CA ASN A 518 14.65 9.24 -15.04
C ASN A 518 15.92 8.63 -15.62
N LEU A 519 16.13 7.32 -15.40
CA LEU A 519 17.18 6.56 -16.07
C LEU A 519 16.80 6.37 -17.54
N LEU A 520 17.74 6.65 -18.44
CA LEU A 520 17.53 6.60 -19.89
C LEU A 520 18.25 5.39 -20.49
N SER A 521 17.81 4.97 -21.67
CA SER A 521 18.51 3.93 -22.43
C SER A 521 19.97 4.34 -22.70
N PRO A 522 20.92 3.39 -22.65
CA PRO A 522 22.33 3.68 -22.94
C PRO A 522 22.56 4.27 -24.33
N SER A 523 23.68 4.97 -24.50
CA SER A 523 24.20 5.40 -25.81
C SER A 523 24.38 4.22 -26.78
N PRO A 524 24.40 4.43 -28.11
CA PRO A 524 24.85 3.40 -29.06
C PRO A 524 26.23 2.82 -28.71
N GLU A 525 27.06 3.61 -28.02
CA GLU A 525 28.40 3.25 -27.53
C GLU A 525 28.35 2.49 -26.18
N GLY A 526 27.17 2.32 -25.57
CA GLY A 526 26.97 1.65 -24.28
C GLY A 526 27.05 2.58 -23.06
N ASP A 527 27.23 3.89 -23.25
CA ASP A 527 27.34 4.86 -22.16
C ASP A 527 26.03 5.01 -21.36
N PRO A 528 26.07 4.96 -20.02
CA PRO A 528 24.89 5.13 -19.20
C PRO A 528 24.42 6.59 -19.20
N ARG A 529 23.09 6.77 -19.25
CA ARG A 529 22.41 8.06 -19.36
C ARG A 529 21.28 8.18 -18.35
N PHE A 530 21.07 9.39 -17.84
CA PHE A 530 19.87 9.72 -17.07
C PHE A 530 19.48 11.18 -17.29
N SER A 531 18.28 11.54 -16.84
CA SER A 531 17.84 12.94 -16.80
C SER A 531 17.34 13.27 -15.42
N PHE A 532 17.44 14.54 -15.03
CA PHE A 532 16.89 15.02 -13.78
C PHE A 532 16.27 16.42 -13.97
N LEU A 533 15.21 16.69 -13.23
CA LEU A 533 14.56 17.99 -13.20
C LEU A 533 15.08 18.79 -11.99
N PHE A 534 15.69 19.94 -12.24
CA PHE A 534 16.31 20.73 -11.18
C PHE A 534 15.31 21.71 -10.56
N HIS A 535 14.83 21.42 -9.35
CA HIS A 535 14.00 22.33 -8.55
C HIS A 535 14.68 22.57 -7.21
N VAL A 536 14.88 23.83 -6.86
CA VAL A 536 15.40 24.24 -5.55
C VAL A 536 14.34 25.11 -4.87
N TYR A 537 13.88 24.68 -3.70
CA TYR A 537 12.88 25.39 -2.89
C TYR A 537 13.50 26.17 -1.73
N THR A 538 14.82 26.08 -1.56
CA THR A 538 15.58 26.79 -0.53
C THR A 538 16.06 28.15 -1.05
N ALA A 539 15.88 29.18 -0.22
CA ALA A 539 16.44 30.51 -0.43
C ALA A 539 17.56 30.74 0.60
N PRO A 540 18.77 31.20 0.21
CA PRO A 540 19.17 31.70 -1.11
C PRO A 540 19.45 30.60 -2.16
N ILE A 541 19.26 30.91 -3.44
CA ILE A 541 19.52 30.00 -4.56
C ILE A 541 21.04 29.85 -4.76
N PRO A 542 21.60 28.63 -4.75
CA PRO A 542 23.03 28.40 -4.96
C PRO A 542 23.44 28.79 -6.38
N LYS A 543 24.59 29.46 -6.53
CA LYS A 543 25.12 29.94 -7.83
C LYS A 543 25.92 28.88 -8.59
N ALA A 544 26.41 27.86 -7.89
CA ALA A 544 27.22 26.79 -8.45
C ALA A 544 26.90 25.47 -7.75
N GLY A 545 27.10 24.37 -8.47
CA GLY A 545 26.96 23.01 -7.94
C GLY A 545 27.99 22.08 -8.55
N THR A 546 28.25 20.96 -7.90
CA THR A 546 29.11 19.88 -8.42
C THR A 546 28.29 18.62 -8.55
N LEU A 547 28.09 18.15 -9.78
CA LEU A 547 27.48 16.87 -10.04
C LEU A 547 28.56 15.79 -9.91
N ARG A 548 28.38 14.85 -8.99
CA ARG A 548 29.28 13.72 -8.75
C ARG A 548 28.55 12.42 -9.04
N CYS A 549 29.19 11.52 -9.77
CA CYS A 549 28.66 10.20 -10.08
C CYS A 549 29.72 9.12 -9.83
N THR A 550 29.31 8.04 -9.20
CA THR A 550 30.10 6.81 -9.06
C THR A 550 29.67 5.85 -10.15
N VAL A 551 30.63 5.42 -10.97
CA VAL A 551 30.43 4.40 -12.00
C VAL A 551 31.04 3.07 -11.57
N ALA A 552 30.37 1.99 -11.95
CA ALA A 552 30.78 0.62 -11.78
C ALA A 552 31.15 0.02 -13.13
N LEU A 553 32.32 -0.59 -13.21
CA LEU A 553 32.79 -1.37 -14.35
C LEU A 553 32.69 -2.84 -14.03
N ARG A 554 32.00 -3.58 -14.90
CA ARG A 554 31.80 -5.02 -14.75
C ARG A 554 32.23 -5.79 -16.00
N PRO A 555 33.10 -6.81 -15.90
CA PRO A 555 33.39 -7.70 -17.01
C PRO A 555 32.14 -8.50 -17.42
N LYS A 556 31.87 -8.62 -18.72
CA LYS A 556 30.72 -9.39 -19.24
C LYS A 556 30.70 -10.86 -18.81
N THR A 557 31.87 -11.43 -18.53
CA THR A 557 32.07 -12.84 -18.20
C THR A 557 32.57 -13.07 -16.77
N GLY A 558 32.44 -12.05 -15.89
CA GLY A 558 32.92 -12.10 -14.51
C GLY A 558 31.98 -11.45 -13.50
N SER A 559 32.16 -11.79 -12.23
CA SER A 559 31.38 -11.23 -11.11
C SER A 559 32.06 -10.05 -10.41
N GLN A 560 33.30 -9.74 -10.77
CA GLN A 560 34.10 -8.68 -10.14
C GLN A 560 33.66 -7.30 -10.64
N GLU A 561 33.60 -6.32 -9.74
CA GLU A 561 33.17 -4.96 -10.03
C GLU A 561 34.26 -3.97 -9.61
N PHE A 562 34.56 -3.00 -10.47
CA PHE A 562 35.52 -1.94 -10.21
C PHE A 562 34.79 -0.60 -10.17
N ARG A 563 35.11 0.28 -9.23
CA ARG A 563 34.38 1.54 -9.04
C ARG A 563 35.29 2.74 -9.26
N SER A 564 34.73 3.78 -9.87
CA SER A 564 35.39 5.08 -10.04
C SER A 564 34.40 6.21 -9.81
N THR A 565 34.87 7.34 -9.30
CA THR A 565 34.03 8.52 -9.07
C THR A 565 34.44 9.63 -10.03
N VAL A 566 33.46 10.18 -10.74
CA VAL A 566 33.61 11.31 -11.66
C VAL A 566 32.80 12.50 -11.21
N PHE A 567 33.23 13.70 -11.59
CA PHE A 567 32.52 14.91 -11.25
C PHE A 567 32.62 15.97 -12.34
N THR A 568 31.62 16.85 -12.39
CA THR A 568 31.61 18.03 -13.25
C THR A 568 31.05 19.23 -12.47
N ARG A 569 31.55 20.43 -12.76
CA ARG A 569 31.09 21.67 -12.12
C ARG A 569 30.02 22.32 -12.98
N LEU A 570 28.97 22.78 -12.32
CA LEU A 570 27.80 23.40 -12.92
C LEU A 570 27.61 24.81 -12.37
N ASN A 571 27.23 25.73 -13.25
CA ASN A 571 26.81 27.08 -12.94
C ASN A 571 25.28 27.13 -12.95
N ILE A 572 24.67 27.70 -11.92
CA ILE A 572 23.22 27.75 -11.78
C ILE A 572 22.76 29.17 -12.07
N SER A 573 21.94 29.31 -13.12
CA SER A 573 21.38 30.61 -13.50
C SER A 573 20.00 30.79 -12.85
N PRO A 574 19.79 31.84 -12.05
CA PRO A 574 18.47 32.19 -11.53
C PRO A 574 17.70 32.94 -12.61
N ASP A 575 17.05 32.24 -13.54
CA ASP A 575 16.31 32.94 -14.58
C ASP A 575 14.86 33.23 -14.17
N LEU A 576 14.57 34.53 -13.97
CA LEU A 576 13.25 35.12 -13.74
C LEU A 576 12.53 35.48 -15.05
N SER A 577 13.04 35.08 -16.22
CA SER A 577 12.56 35.59 -17.52
C SER A 577 11.77 34.60 -18.40
N GLY A 578 11.39 33.42 -17.90
CA GLY A 578 10.72 32.38 -18.70
C GLY A 578 9.24 32.06 -18.38
N CYS A 579 8.65 32.62 -17.33
CA CYS A 579 7.27 32.27 -16.89
C CYS A 579 6.16 33.00 -17.69
N THR A 580 6.15 32.86 -19.02
CA THR A 580 4.99 33.22 -19.85
C THR A 580 4.63 32.11 -20.85
N SER A 581 4.59 30.85 -20.42
CA SER A 581 3.71 29.89 -21.11
C SER A 581 3.19 28.78 -20.20
N LYS A 582 1.85 28.67 -20.18
CA LYS A 582 1.02 27.57 -19.66
C LYS A 582 0.83 27.47 -18.14
N GLY A 583 0.30 28.55 -17.57
CA GLY A 583 -0.52 28.56 -16.36
C GLY A 583 -1.06 29.96 -16.17
N LEU A 584 -2.37 30.15 -15.95
CA LEU A 584 -2.91 31.47 -15.66
C LEU A 584 -2.32 31.94 -14.32
N LEU A 585 -1.36 32.87 -14.39
CA LEU A 585 -0.73 33.49 -13.24
C LEU A 585 -1.81 34.05 -12.29
N LEU A 586 -1.65 33.82 -10.99
CA LEU A 586 -2.48 34.36 -9.91
C LEU A 586 -2.89 35.84 -10.12
N PRO A 587 -2.00 36.77 -10.57
CA PRO A 587 -2.39 38.14 -10.88
C PRO A 587 -3.37 38.30 -12.05
N ALA A 588 -3.35 37.44 -13.06
CA ALA A 588 -4.33 37.45 -14.15
C ALA A 588 -5.70 36.96 -13.69
N VAL A 589 -5.74 35.94 -12.82
CA VAL A 589 -6.99 35.45 -12.19
C VAL A 589 -7.58 36.52 -11.26
N LEU A 590 -6.74 37.21 -10.49
CA LEU A 590 -7.13 38.38 -9.69
C LEU A 590 -7.64 39.53 -10.57
N GLY A 591 -7.01 39.79 -11.71
CA GLY A 591 -7.46 40.80 -12.67
C GLY A 591 -8.83 40.47 -13.26
N ILE A 592 -9.07 39.21 -13.65
CA ILE A 592 -10.35 38.77 -14.20
C ILE A 592 -11.46 38.80 -13.16
N THR A 593 -11.20 38.33 -11.93
CA THR A 593 -12.19 38.35 -10.85
C THR A 593 -12.53 39.78 -10.40
N PHE A 594 -11.54 40.66 -10.33
CA PHE A 594 -11.76 42.08 -10.05
C PHE A 594 -12.52 42.80 -11.18
N GLY A 595 -12.19 42.49 -12.43
CA GLY A 595 -12.90 43.03 -13.60
C GLY A 595 -14.37 42.60 -13.63
N ALA A 596 -14.66 41.32 -13.37
CA ALA A 596 -16.02 40.81 -13.29
C ALA A 596 -16.83 41.46 -12.16
N PHE A 597 -16.20 41.69 -10.99
CA PHE A 597 -16.83 42.38 -9.87
C PHE A 597 -17.18 43.85 -10.21
N LEU A 598 -16.24 44.58 -10.84
CA LEU A 598 -16.48 45.96 -11.25
C LEU A 598 -17.59 46.08 -12.30
N ILE A 599 -17.65 45.16 -13.26
CA ILE A 599 -18.72 45.10 -14.26
C ILE A 599 -20.07 44.85 -13.55
N GLY A 600 -20.13 43.91 -12.60
CA GLY A 600 -21.34 43.64 -11.82
C GLY A 600 -21.81 44.85 -11.01
N ALA A 601 -20.89 45.56 -10.35
CA ALA A 601 -21.21 46.76 -9.58
C ALA A 601 -21.75 47.90 -10.48
N LEU A 602 -21.11 48.14 -11.63
CA LEU A 602 -21.53 49.18 -12.58
C LEU A 602 -22.89 48.89 -13.22
N LEU A 603 -23.16 47.63 -13.57
CA LEU A 603 -24.47 47.24 -14.10
C LEU A 603 -25.57 47.40 -13.06
N THR A 604 -25.31 47.04 -11.81
CA THR A 604 -26.26 47.20 -10.71
C THR A 604 -26.56 48.67 -10.44
N ALA A 605 -25.54 49.53 -10.46
CA ALA A 605 -25.70 50.98 -10.34
C ALA A 605 -26.49 51.59 -11.51
N ALA A 606 -26.24 51.15 -12.73
CA ALA A 606 -26.98 51.60 -13.92
C ALA A 606 -28.45 51.16 -13.88
N LEU A 607 -28.73 49.91 -13.48
CA LEU A 607 -30.09 49.41 -13.27
C LEU A 607 -30.83 50.20 -12.18
N TRP A 608 -30.15 50.51 -11.07
CA TRP A 608 -30.72 51.35 -10.00
C TRP A 608 -31.02 52.77 -10.49
N TYR A 609 -30.11 53.35 -11.27
CA TYR A 609 -30.29 54.68 -11.84
C TYR A 609 -31.52 54.73 -12.76
N ILE A 610 -31.66 53.75 -13.66
CA ILE A 610 -32.84 53.64 -14.53
C ILE A 610 -34.11 53.45 -13.68
N TYR A 611 -34.08 52.58 -12.67
CA TYR A 611 -35.22 52.35 -11.79
C TYR A 611 -35.66 53.62 -11.03
N SER A 612 -34.69 54.42 -10.58
CA SER A 612 -34.97 55.68 -9.87
C SER A 612 -35.57 56.77 -10.77
N HIS A 613 -35.20 56.80 -12.06
CA HIS A 613 -35.67 57.79 -13.03
C HIS A 613 -36.91 57.38 -13.83
N THR A 614 -37.30 56.10 -13.78
CA THR A 614 -38.49 55.58 -14.49
C THR A 614 -39.70 55.38 -13.58
N ARG A 615 -39.59 55.68 -12.28
CA ARG A 615 -40.76 55.65 -11.39
C ARG A 615 -41.71 56.82 -11.67
N PRO A 616 -42.99 56.58 -11.99
CA PRO A 616 -43.99 57.63 -12.03
C PRO A 616 -44.31 58.14 -10.61
N PRO A 617 -44.53 59.46 -10.41
CA PRO A 617 -44.84 60.02 -9.10
C PRO A 617 -46.25 59.60 -8.68
N ARG A 618 -46.36 58.68 -7.72
CA ARG A 618 -47.66 58.28 -7.17
C ARG A 618 -47.91 58.95 -5.82
N LYS A 619 -48.97 59.75 -5.80
CA LYS A 619 -49.55 60.51 -4.67
C LYS A 619 -49.56 59.72 -3.35
N GLN A 620 -49.17 60.40 -2.27
CA GLN A 620 -49.50 60.02 -0.89
C GLN A 620 -50.99 60.19 -0.64
N GLU A 621 -51.66 59.18 -0.07
CA GLU A 621 -52.64 59.33 1.02
C GLU A 621 -52.82 57.96 1.73
N PRO A 622 -53.11 57.91 3.05
CA PRO A 622 -52.75 56.84 3.97
C PRO A 622 -53.90 55.84 4.20
N VAL A 623 -53.68 54.80 5.00
CA VAL A 623 -54.57 54.41 6.12
C VAL A 623 -53.96 53.26 6.94
N VAL A 624 -54.26 53.40 8.23
CA VAL A 624 -54.00 52.64 9.46
C VAL A 624 -54.42 51.17 9.43
N ALA A 625 -53.53 50.35 10.00
CA ALA A 625 -53.66 49.14 10.85
C ALA A 625 -54.73 48.03 10.60
N VAL A 626 -54.25 46.80 10.85
CA VAL A 626 -54.85 45.70 11.65
C VAL A 626 -54.85 44.33 10.95
N ALA A 627 -54.24 43.37 11.65
CA ALA A 627 -54.43 41.90 11.71
C ALA A 627 -54.35 41.01 10.45
N ALA A 628 -53.28 40.19 10.42
CA ALA A 628 -53.16 38.73 10.22
C ALA A 628 -54.36 37.88 9.70
N PRO A 629 -54.13 36.60 9.28
CA PRO A 629 -53.09 36.06 8.39
C PRO A 629 -53.62 34.99 7.37
N ALA A 630 -52.69 34.49 6.54
CA ALA A 630 -52.59 33.15 5.95
C ALA A 630 -52.97 32.90 4.47
N SER A 631 -52.15 32.01 3.88
CA SER A 631 -52.14 31.42 2.53
C SER A 631 -51.63 32.37 1.43
N SER A 632 -50.75 32.01 0.50
CA SER A 632 -50.13 30.74 0.13
C SER A 632 -48.97 31.01 -0.86
N GLU A 633 -48.22 29.95 -1.15
CA GLU A 633 -47.41 29.70 -2.35
C GLU A 633 -45.87 29.81 -2.27
N SER A 634 -45.32 28.69 -2.72
CA SER A 634 -43.96 28.27 -3.01
C SER A 634 -43.10 29.24 -3.81
N SER A 635 -41.81 29.31 -3.51
CA SER A 635 -40.72 28.97 -4.45
C SER A 635 -39.31 29.17 -3.84
N SER A 636 -38.47 28.17 -4.07
CA SER A 636 -37.02 28.22 -4.37
C SER A 636 -36.02 28.97 -3.46
N THR A 637 -35.04 28.20 -2.97
CA THR A 637 -33.55 28.45 -3.00
C THR A 637 -33.09 29.92 -2.90
N ASN A 638 -32.26 30.38 -1.95
CA ASN A 638 -31.01 29.80 -1.46
C ASN A 638 -30.44 30.64 -0.28
N HIS A 639 -29.55 30.00 0.48
CA HIS A 639 -28.42 30.52 1.27
C HIS A 639 -28.29 32.03 1.54
N SER A 640 -28.35 32.39 2.83
CA SER A 640 -27.74 33.61 3.37
C SER A 640 -26.35 33.30 3.92
N ILE A 641 -25.32 33.84 3.26
CA ILE A 641 -24.04 34.18 3.89
C ILE A 641 -24.16 35.65 4.30
N GLY A 642 -24.21 35.87 5.61
CA GLY A 642 -24.17 37.20 6.21
C GLY A 642 -22.77 37.49 6.76
N SER A 643 -22.16 38.50 6.15
CA SER A 643 -21.49 39.62 6.85
C SER A 643 -20.10 39.42 7.47
N THR A 644 -19.14 39.97 6.74
CA THR A 644 -17.97 40.70 7.24
C THR A 644 -18.35 41.86 8.17
N GLN A 645 -17.61 42.11 9.27
CA GLN A 645 -17.27 43.49 9.71
C GLN A 645 -16.12 43.56 10.76
N SER A 646 -14.94 43.99 10.28
CA SER A 646 -13.93 44.94 10.84
C SER A 646 -13.35 44.86 12.28
N THR A 647 -12.03 44.55 12.37
CA THR A 647 -10.85 45.31 12.89
C THR A 647 -10.92 46.24 14.14
N PRO A 648 -9.78 46.72 14.73
CA PRO A 648 -8.67 46.06 15.47
C PRO A 648 -8.33 46.81 16.81
N CYS A 649 -7.38 46.32 17.65
CA CYS A 649 -6.41 47.09 18.48
C CYS A 649 -5.76 46.26 19.62
N SER A 650 -4.42 46.22 19.59
CA SER A 650 -3.37 46.23 20.65
C SER A 650 -3.56 45.64 22.07
N THR A 651 -2.71 44.65 22.37
CA THR A 651 -1.83 44.44 23.57
C THR A 651 -2.21 44.94 24.97
N SER A 652 -2.24 44.03 25.96
CA SER A 652 -1.51 44.07 27.27
C SER A 652 -1.70 42.73 28.02
N SER A 653 -0.66 41.94 28.26
CA SER A 653 0.21 41.84 29.47
C SER A 653 -0.41 41.19 30.73
N MET A 654 0.29 40.13 31.19
CA MET A 654 0.43 39.59 32.55
C MET A 654 -0.76 38.85 33.21
N ALA A 655 -0.67 37.52 33.29
CA ALA A 655 -0.37 36.75 34.50
C ALA A 655 -0.04 35.29 34.12
#